data_AF-A0A1H9EJI5-F1
#
_entry.id   AF-A0A1H9EJI5-F1
#
_cell.length_a   1.000
_cell.length_b   1.000
_cell.length_c   1.000
_cell.angle_alpha   90.00
_cell.angle_beta   90.00
_cell.angle_gamma   90.00
#
_symmetry.space_group_name_H-M   'P 1'
#
loop_
_entity.id
_entity.type
_entity.pdbx_description
1 polymer ?
#
loop_
_entity_poly.entity_id
_entity_poly.type
_entity_poly.pdbx_seq_one_letter_code
_entity_poly.pdbx_strand_id
1 'polypeptide(L)'
;MVDAIATLARWVQLVSNLILLGSCLFLIITSTVKRTHSEAWIGRLERLFPWLAVSIPIGLLVILATTIVQITGSANSLGEYEVWLGLLTDTRVGQIWILRFSAAILLLLAILYLCKVSRARWWYACCAVIAALPLVASSLASHAAAEELSVTAIMPYVLHLILAGVWFGALPAFILLIFDKRNKTNKFEVLKRFSSIAFPVMLLIIFTGLVVADQIFDGYYAALVATPYGWFLSAKIFLLVIILLIAMGVRSYWLPLLDCKQDSDVSNGNRGIKRWVPIEFILALLLLLLATIITNTTPAKHALIENWPFSFRFSVIATWNQPNVAIQVWSGLGVLVFAAVILQLGWLRNWGIKRLIFIPTILFISGGAIALQALTIQAYPETYRRPPVLFDVISVAHGSTLFAKHCVECHGLQGMGNGIKSRTLSTKLPDLLIEPHTVEHTPGDFYNWITNGMVNTDMPGYIDKLSDEDRWDLVNYIHALSRGYQARILTPEIIPNKAYVKPPVFSYQGHDGSSGALQEFRENKVVLMVVFSWPQSMSRLEQLKQAYGRLKEQNVMLLAVPNKDLAVEDMKQLVAKELPFPIVTQGAAEIATSFALSRRTLSHPDIIGQGTTPDHMEFLIDRKGYLRARWIPSVDHWGWSDIDQLNLQISALNREKMNISFPEDFVR
;
A
#
# COMPACT_ATOMS: atom_id res chain seq x y z
N MET A 1 -1.77 -20.15 20.50
CA MET A 1 -2.40 -19.81 21.80
C MET A 1 -2.08 -18.39 22.24
N VAL A 2 -0.80 -17.96 22.20
CA VAL A 2 -0.35 -16.61 22.58
C VAL A 2 -1.06 -15.50 21.77
N ASP A 3 -1.18 -15.66 20.45
CA ASP A 3 -1.82 -14.65 19.60
C ASP A 3 -3.31 -14.45 19.90
N ALA A 4 -4.02 -15.53 20.26
CA ALA A 4 -5.42 -15.47 20.65
C ALA A 4 -5.59 -14.70 21.97
N ILE A 5 -4.71 -14.93 22.94
CA ILE A 5 -4.69 -14.21 24.22
C ILE A 5 -4.39 -12.73 24.00
N ALA A 6 -3.39 -12.41 23.18
CA ALA A 6 -3.03 -11.03 22.84
C ALA A 6 -4.19 -10.31 22.13
N THR A 7 -4.85 -10.99 21.18
CA THR A 7 -6.01 -10.45 20.45
C THR A 7 -7.20 -10.20 21.38
N LEU A 8 -7.50 -11.14 22.29
CA LEU A 8 -8.55 -10.97 23.28
C LEU A 8 -8.26 -9.79 24.23
N ALA A 9 -7.03 -9.68 24.72
CA ALA A 9 -6.63 -8.58 25.60
C ALA A 9 -6.75 -7.21 24.90
N ARG A 10 -6.32 -7.11 23.64
CA ARG A 10 -6.48 -5.90 22.81
C ARG A 10 -7.95 -5.55 22.58
N TRP A 11 -8.78 -6.56 22.29
CA TRP A 11 -10.21 -6.37 22.08
C TRP A 11 -10.91 -5.87 23.35
N VAL A 12 -10.66 -6.51 24.50
CA VAL A 12 -11.21 -6.07 25.80
C VAL A 12 -10.76 -4.65 26.14
N GLN A 13 -9.48 -4.33 25.94
CA GLN A 13 -8.93 -2.99 26.17
C GLN A 13 -9.64 -1.94 25.30
N LEU A 14 -9.74 -2.21 23.99
CA LEU A 14 -10.35 -1.29 23.02
C LEU A 14 -11.84 -1.08 23.34
N VAL A 15 -12.60 -2.16 23.51
CA VAL A 15 -14.03 -2.10 23.86
C VAL A 15 -14.25 -1.31 25.15
N SER A 16 -13.47 -1.60 26.21
CA SER A 16 -13.63 -0.93 27.50
C SER A 16 -13.38 0.57 27.40
N ASN A 17 -12.33 0.97 26.67
CA ASN A 17 -11.98 2.37 26.50
C ASN A 17 -13.02 3.13 25.64
N LEU A 18 -13.49 2.52 24.55
CA LEU A 18 -14.53 3.11 23.70
C LEU A 18 -15.85 3.28 24.48
N ILE A 19 -16.25 2.30 25.30
CA ILE A 19 -17.45 2.40 26.15
C ILE A 19 -17.33 3.54 27.15
N LEU A 20 -16.19 3.68 27.82
CA LEU A 20 -15.97 4.77 28.78
C LEU A 20 -16.09 6.15 28.12
N LEU A 21 -15.43 6.33 26.96
CA LEU A 21 -15.50 7.58 26.20
C LEU A 21 -16.94 7.92 25.77
N GLY A 22 -17.60 6.99 25.06
CA GLY A 22 -18.94 7.23 24.53
C GLY A 22 -20.02 7.34 25.61
N SER A 23 -19.91 6.59 26.71
CA SER A 23 -20.85 6.69 27.83
C SER A 23 -20.73 8.04 28.55
N CYS A 24 -19.52 8.55 28.74
CA CYS A 24 -19.32 9.90 29.30
C CYS A 24 -19.93 10.98 28.37
N LEU A 25 -19.69 10.89 27.06
CA LEU A 25 -20.25 11.82 26.08
C LEU A 25 -21.79 11.76 26.04
N PHE A 26 -22.36 10.56 26.12
CA PHE A 26 -23.80 10.37 26.18
C PHE A 26 -24.41 11.05 27.41
N LEU A 27 -23.80 10.91 28.59
CA LEU A 27 -24.25 11.57 29.82
C LEU A 27 -24.18 13.11 29.74
N ILE A 28 -23.22 13.66 29.00
CA ILE A 28 -23.15 15.10 28.73
C ILE A 28 -24.37 15.55 27.92
N ILE A 29 -24.75 14.79 26.88
CA ILE A 29 -25.89 15.10 25.99
C ILE A 29 -27.22 15.00 26.74
N THR A 30 -27.37 14.04 27.66
CA THR A 30 -28.61 13.86 28.44
C THR A 30 -28.78 14.87 29.58
N SER A 31 -27.68 15.47 30.08
CA SER A 31 -27.74 16.45 31.17
C SER A 31 -28.14 17.86 30.71
N THR A 32 -29.43 18.19 30.81
CA THR A 32 -29.97 19.52 30.45
C THR A 32 -29.91 20.57 31.58
N VAL A 33 -29.64 20.18 32.83
CA VAL A 33 -29.58 21.08 34.01
C VAL A 33 -28.25 20.89 34.77
N LYS A 34 -27.75 21.95 35.44
CA LYS A 34 -26.51 21.97 36.26
C LYS A 34 -26.39 20.84 37.31
N ARG A 35 -27.48 20.14 37.65
CA ARG A 35 -27.50 18.91 38.47
C ARG A 35 -28.18 17.79 37.68
N THR A 36 -27.49 16.67 37.51
CA THR A 36 -28.08 15.45 36.92
C THR A 36 -29.12 14.86 37.87
N HIS A 37 -30.36 14.68 37.42
CA HIS A 37 -31.36 13.93 38.18
C HIS A 37 -30.84 12.52 38.48
N SER A 38 -31.12 12.02 39.69
CA SER A 38 -30.73 10.68 40.14
C SER A 38 -31.60 9.60 39.49
N GLU A 39 -31.37 9.33 38.21
CA GLU A 39 -32.04 8.22 37.52
C GLU A 39 -31.30 6.90 37.76
N ALA A 40 -32.06 5.82 37.95
CA ALA A 40 -31.53 4.52 38.35
C ALA A 40 -30.60 3.91 37.28
N TRP A 41 -30.86 4.17 35.99
CA TRP A 41 -30.01 3.69 34.89
C TRP A 41 -28.62 4.34 34.87
N ILE A 42 -28.50 5.63 35.21
CA ILE A 42 -27.20 6.33 35.30
C ILE A 42 -26.33 5.67 36.37
N GLY A 43 -26.91 5.39 37.53
CA GLY A 43 -26.20 4.70 38.62
C GLY A 43 -25.76 3.28 38.27
N ARG A 44 -26.51 2.56 37.41
CA ARG A 44 -26.08 1.24 36.90
C ARG A 44 -24.90 1.37 35.93
N LEU A 45 -24.93 2.38 35.07
CA LEU A 45 -23.86 2.66 34.11
C LEU A 45 -22.56 3.04 34.84
N GLU A 46 -22.64 3.94 35.82
CA GLU A 46 -21.48 4.38 36.61
C GLU A 46 -20.81 3.23 37.37
N ARG A 47 -21.57 2.23 37.84
CA ARG A 47 -21.00 1.04 38.49
C ARG A 47 -20.14 0.18 37.57
N LEU A 48 -20.36 0.27 36.25
CA LEU A 48 -19.54 -0.45 35.27
C LEU A 48 -18.20 0.25 35.02
N PHE A 49 -18.11 1.57 35.24
CA PHE A 49 -16.92 2.35 34.87
C PHE A 49 -15.63 1.86 35.55
N PRO A 50 -15.59 1.58 36.88
CA PRO A 50 -14.37 1.08 37.51
C PRO A 50 -13.88 -0.24 36.92
N TRP A 51 -14.81 -1.17 36.62
CA TRP A 51 -14.46 -2.47 36.03
C TRP A 51 -13.88 -2.31 34.62
N LEU A 52 -14.47 -1.43 33.80
CA LEU A 52 -13.96 -1.11 32.47
C LEU A 52 -12.62 -0.35 32.54
N ALA A 53 -12.42 0.48 33.56
CA ALA A 53 -11.18 1.23 33.73
C ALA A 53 -10.02 0.34 34.16
N VAL A 54 -10.29 -0.67 35.01
CA VAL A 54 -9.30 -1.65 35.48
C VAL A 54 -8.93 -2.66 34.38
N SER A 55 -9.85 -3.02 33.49
CA SER A 55 -9.55 -3.96 32.39
C SER A 55 -8.53 -3.42 31.39
N ILE A 56 -8.43 -2.08 31.21
CA ILE A 56 -7.50 -1.44 30.26
C ILE A 56 -6.02 -1.67 30.64
N PRO A 57 -5.54 -1.29 31.85
CA PRO A 57 -4.15 -1.54 32.24
C PRO A 57 -3.84 -3.03 32.37
N ILE A 58 -4.79 -3.87 32.83
CA ILE A 58 -4.61 -5.33 32.85
C ILE A 58 -4.40 -5.87 31.44
N GLY A 59 -5.23 -5.45 30.48
CA GLY A 59 -5.08 -5.81 29.07
C GLY A 59 -3.73 -5.39 28.50
N LEU A 60 -3.25 -4.19 28.84
CA LEU A 60 -1.92 -3.71 28.45
C LEU A 60 -0.78 -4.57 29.02
N LEU A 61 -0.87 -5.03 30.26
CA LEU A 61 0.11 -5.93 30.86
C LEU A 61 0.13 -7.29 30.15
N VAL A 62 -1.04 -7.84 29.83
CA VAL A 62 -1.15 -9.10 29.06
C VAL A 62 -0.55 -8.92 27.66
N ILE A 63 -0.77 -7.79 27.00
CA ILE A 63 -0.17 -7.48 25.69
C ILE A 63 1.36 -7.41 25.78
N LEU A 64 1.89 -6.78 26.82
CA LEU A 64 3.34 -6.71 27.04
C LEU A 64 3.94 -8.10 27.26
N ALA A 65 3.34 -8.91 28.14
CA ALA A 65 3.78 -10.27 28.41
C ALA A 65 3.75 -11.15 27.15
N THR A 66 2.68 -11.05 26.35
CA THR A 66 2.57 -11.82 25.10
C THR A 66 3.58 -11.36 24.04
N THR A 67 3.90 -10.07 23.99
CA THR A 67 4.93 -9.52 23.10
C THR A 67 6.33 -10.03 23.50
N ILE A 68 6.64 -10.10 24.80
CA ILE A 68 7.89 -10.69 25.30
C ILE A 68 8.01 -12.14 24.85
N VAL A 69 6.97 -12.95 25.07
CA VAL A 69 6.97 -14.37 24.67
C VAL A 69 7.14 -14.55 23.16
N GLN A 70 6.53 -13.68 22.34
CA GLN A 70 6.67 -13.71 20.88
C GLN A 70 8.10 -13.37 20.43
N ILE A 71 8.77 -12.42 21.09
CA ILE A 71 10.13 -11.99 20.75
C ILE A 71 11.18 -12.99 21.24
N THR A 72 11.05 -13.50 22.46
CA THR A 72 12.05 -14.41 23.06
C THR A 72 11.82 -15.88 22.69
N GLY A 73 10.63 -16.23 22.19
CA GLY A 73 10.26 -17.61 21.88
C GLY A 73 10.06 -18.51 23.11
N SER A 74 10.16 -17.97 24.33
CA SER A 74 10.08 -18.73 25.57
C SER A 74 9.25 -18.02 26.64
N ALA A 75 8.37 -18.78 27.30
CA ALA A 75 7.59 -18.28 28.43
C ALA A 75 8.45 -18.08 29.69
N ASN A 76 9.64 -18.70 29.78
CA ASN A 76 10.52 -18.59 30.94
C ASN A 76 11.11 -17.18 31.09
N SER A 77 11.25 -16.44 29.98
CA SER A 77 11.74 -15.06 29.97
C SER A 77 10.80 -14.06 30.67
N LEU A 78 9.56 -14.47 31.00
CA LEU A 78 8.63 -13.62 31.76
C LEU A 78 9.12 -13.33 33.19
N GLY A 79 9.96 -14.19 33.77
CA GLY A 79 10.53 -14.02 35.10
C GLY A 79 11.78 -13.13 35.15
N GLU A 80 12.36 -12.80 33.99
CA GLU A 80 13.62 -12.07 33.89
C GLU A 80 13.39 -10.57 33.80
N TYR A 81 13.64 -9.84 34.89
CA TYR A 81 13.37 -8.40 34.96
C TYR A 81 14.12 -7.59 33.89
N GLU A 82 15.31 -8.04 33.48
CA GLU A 82 16.15 -7.38 32.47
C GLU A 82 15.47 -7.35 31.10
N VAL A 83 14.75 -8.41 30.73
CA VAL A 83 14.02 -8.50 29.46
C VAL A 83 12.87 -7.48 29.43
N TRP A 84 12.16 -7.31 30.55
CA TRP A 84 11.12 -6.29 30.67
C TRP A 84 11.69 -4.88 30.56
N LEU A 85 12.81 -4.62 31.26
CA LEU A 85 13.42 -3.29 31.28
C LEU A 85 13.95 -2.93 29.89
N GLY A 86 14.72 -3.82 29.26
CA GLY A 86 15.27 -3.60 27.93
C GLY A 86 14.18 -3.39 26.86
N LEU A 87 13.09 -4.16 26.91
CA LEU A 87 11.97 -3.93 25.99
C LEU A 87 11.34 -2.54 26.19
N LEU A 88 11.20 -2.09 27.44
CA LEU A 88 10.56 -0.81 27.77
C LEU A 88 11.44 0.40 27.46
N THR A 89 12.76 0.32 27.69
CA THR A 89 13.69 1.44 27.51
C THR A 89 14.27 1.50 26.11
N ASP A 90 14.67 0.34 25.56
CA ASP A 90 15.51 0.28 24.36
C ASP A 90 14.68 0.18 23.08
N THR A 91 13.37 -0.06 23.20
CA THR A 91 12.48 -0.17 22.06
C THR A 91 11.42 0.93 22.01
N ARG A 92 11.14 1.39 20.79
CA ARG A 92 10.04 2.32 20.51
C ARG A 92 8.67 1.75 20.91
N VAL A 93 8.49 0.44 20.75
CA VAL A 93 7.26 -0.27 21.16
C VAL A 93 7.06 -0.17 22.67
N GLY A 94 8.14 -0.31 23.44
CA GLY A 94 8.17 -0.11 24.89
C GLY A 94 7.77 1.31 25.31
N GLN A 95 8.36 2.32 24.69
CA GLN A 95 8.04 3.73 24.97
C GLN A 95 6.57 4.07 24.68
N ILE A 96 6.02 3.57 23.56
CA ILE A 96 4.59 3.74 23.24
C ILE A 96 3.71 2.99 24.27
N TRP A 97 4.14 1.81 24.71
CA TRP A 97 3.43 1.07 25.76
C TRP A 97 3.39 1.86 27.08
N ILE A 98 4.50 2.47 27.51
CA ILE A 98 4.57 3.31 28.72
C ILE A 98 3.54 4.43 28.61
N LEU A 99 3.53 5.17 27.49
CA LEU A 99 2.57 6.25 27.27
C LEU A 99 1.12 5.77 27.36
N ARG A 100 0.80 4.63 26.75
CA ARG A 100 -0.54 4.02 26.81
C ARG A 100 -0.91 3.59 28.22
N PHE A 101 0.03 3.01 28.96
CA PHE A 101 -0.18 2.55 30.33
C PHE A 101 -0.38 3.73 31.28
N SER A 102 0.47 4.76 31.21
CA SER A 102 0.32 5.99 31.99
C SER A 102 -1.02 6.68 31.74
N ALA A 103 -1.45 6.78 30.48
CA ALA A 103 -2.77 7.32 30.13
C ALA A 103 -3.92 6.46 30.69
N ALA A 104 -3.77 5.13 30.68
CA ALA A 104 -4.77 4.22 31.24
C ALA A 104 -4.86 4.34 32.77
N ILE A 105 -3.74 4.51 33.47
CA ILE A 105 -3.72 4.76 34.92
C ILE A 105 -4.36 6.10 35.26
N LEU A 106 -4.07 7.16 34.49
CA LEU A 106 -4.73 8.46 34.64
C LEU A 106 -6.25 8.34 34.50
N LEU A 107 -6.72 7.58 33.50
CA LEU A 107 -8.14 7.29 33.30
C LEU A 107 -8.76 6.54 34.48
N LEU A 108 -8.07 5.51 34.98
CA LEU A 108 -8.51 4.76 36.15
C LEU A 108 -8.68 5.65 37.39
N LEU A 109 -7.68 6.50 37.67
CA LEU A 109 -7.73 7.45 38.79
C LEU A 109 -8.87 8.45 38.63
N ALA A 110 -9.08 8.98 37.42
CA ALA A 110 -10.18 9.90 37.12
C ALA A 110 -11.56 9.25 37.35
N ILE A 111 -11.73 7.99 36.98
CA ILE A 111 -12.98 7.24 37.18
C ILE A 111 -13.21 6.91 38.66
N LEU A 112 -12.18 6.48 39.40
CA LEU A 112 -12.30 6.24 40.84
C LEU A 112 -12.65 7.52 41.60
N TYR A 113 -12.13 8.66 41.14
CA TYR A 113 -12.47 9.97 41.67
C TYR A 113 -13.92 10.37 41.32
N LEU A 114 -14.35 10.16 40.07
CA LEU A 114 -15.73 10.40 39.63
C LEU A 114 -16.75 9.66 40.52
N CYS A 115 -16.46 8.43 40.94
CA CYS A 115 -17.34 7.66 41.82
C CYS A 115 -17.52 8.28 43.23
N LYS A 116 -16.64 9.20 43.65
CA LYS A 116 -16.68 9.84 44.99
C LYS A 116 -17.33 11.23 44.97
N VAL A 117 -17.39 11.89 43.82
CA VAL A 117 -17.82 13.29 43.72
C VAL A 117 -19.28 13.40 43.29
N SER A 118 -19.95 14.49 43.72
CA SER A 118 -21.32 14.79 43.29
C SER A 118 -21.40 14.90 41.76
N ARG A 119 -22.42 14.28 41.18
CA ARG A 119 -22.63 14.24 39.73
C ARG A 119 -22.73 15.64 39.12
N ALA A 120 -21.77 15.98 38.27
CA ALA A 120 -21.75 17.24 37.52
C ALA A 120 -21.35 17.00 36.06
N ARG A 121 -21.96 17.75 35.14
CA ARG A 121 -21.74 17.63 33.69
C ARG A 121 -20.27 17.78 33.28
N TRP A 122 -19.55 18.69 33.94
CA TRP A 122 -18.14 18.97 33.62
C TRP A 122 -17.22 17.80 33.98
N TRP A 123 -17.55 17.00 35.01
CA TRP A 123 -16.77 15.81 35.35
C TRP A 123 -16.82 14.76 34.25
N TYR A 124 -18.00 14.51 33.65
CA TYR A 124 -18.09 13.61 32.50
C TYR A 124 -17.34 14.16 31.29
N ALA A 125 -17.29 15.48 31.10
CA ALA A 125 -16.48 16.10 30.04
C ALA A 125 -14.97 15.86 30.27
N CYS A 126 -14.49 16.08 31.49
CA CYS A 126 -13.10 15.76 31.86
C CYS A 126 -12.79 14.27 31.68
N CYS A 127 -13.67 13.37 32.14
CA CYS A 127 -13.50 11.94 31.95
C CYS A 127 -13.47 11.54 30.47
N ALA A 128 -14.30 12.15 29.62
CA ALA A 128 -14.28 11.90 28.17
C ALA A 128 -12.94 12.34 27.55
N VAL A 129 -12.40 13.51 27.92
CA VAL A 129 -11.08 13.97 27.46
C VAL A 129 -9.99 13.01 27.90
N ILE A 130 -10.00 12.57 29.16
CA ILE A 130 -9.01 11.63 29.68
C ILE A 130 -9.16 10.25 29.00
N ALA A 131 -10.38 9.79 28.71
CA ALA A 131 -10.63 8.54 27.99
C ALA A 131 -10.17 8.58 26.52
N ALA A 132 -10.08 9.77 25.92
CA ALA A 132 -9.49 9.92 24.59
C ALA A 132 -7.97 9.70 24.60
N LEU A 133 -7.26 10.02 25.70
CA LEU A 133 -5.79 9.95 25.75
C LEU A 133 -5.22 8.56 25.44
N PRO A 134 -5.69 7.44 26.05
CA PRO A 134 -5.18 6.12 25.68
C PRO A 134 -5.53 5.71 24.24
N LEU A 135 -6.61 6.23 23.64
CA LEU A 135 -6.93 5.99 22.22
C LEU A 135 -5.95 6.72 21.30
N VAL A 136 -5.66 7.99 21.60
CA VAL A 136 -4.66 8.79 20.88
C VAL A 136 -3.29 8.11 20.99
N ALA A 137 -2.88 7.72 22.19
CA ALA A 137 -1.62 6.99 22.40
C ALA A 137 -1.59 5.65 21.64
N SER A 138 -2.73 4.97 21.47
CA SER A 138 -2.82 3.73 20.70
C SER A 138 -2.63 3.94 19.20
N SER A 139 -2.95 5.12 18.66
CA SER A 139 -2.71 5.45 17.25
C SER A 139 -1.22 5.52 16.89
N LEU A 140 -0.35 5.79 17.87
CA LEU A 140 1.11 5.83 17.70
C LEU A 140 1.71 4.42 17.52
N ALA A 141 0.96 3.37 17.88
CA ALA A 141 1.31 1.98 17.62
C ALA A 141 0.75 1.46 16.28
N SER A 142 0.18 2.34 15.44
CA SER A 142 -0.35 1.95 14.12
C SER A 142 0.76 1.70 13.10
N HIS A 143 0.45 0.93 12.04
CA HIS A 143 1.38 0.71 10.93
C HIS A 143 1.83 2.01 10.26
N ALA A 144 0.93 2.99 10.13
CA ALA A 144 1.27 4.30 9.58
C ALA A 144 2.31 5.04 10.43
N ALA A 145 2.17 5.00 11.76
CA ALA A 145 3.15 5.61 12.68
C ALA A 145 4.52 4.89 12.66
N ALA A 146 4.54 3.60 12.34
CA ALA A 146 5.78 2.83 12.25
C ALA A 146 6.64 3.24 11.06
N GLU A 147 6.02 3.54 9.91
CA GLU A 147 6.72 3.97 8.69
C GLU A 147 7.15 5.44 8.73
N GLU A 148 6.23 6.35 9.07
CA GLU A 148 6.53 7.78 9.12
C GLU A 148 5.80 8.46 10.30
N LEU A 149 6.54 9.25 11.07
CA LEU A 149 6.00 10.09 12.15
C LEU A 149 5.36 11.37 11.62
N SER A 150 4.48 11.22 10.63
CA SER A 150 3.78 12.33 10.00
C SER A 150 2.40 12.54 10.63
N VAL A 151 2.04 13.80 10.87
CA VAL A 151 0.71 14.16 11.40
C VAL A 151 -0.39 13.77 10.41
N THR A 152 -0.15 13.89 9.10
CA THR A 152 -1.14 13.54 8.07
C THR A 152 -1.38 12.03 7.99
N ALA A 153 -0.37 11.22 8.34
CA ALA A 153 -0.49 9.76 8.41
C ALA A 153 -1.25 9.30 9.66
N ILE A 154 -1.01 9.93 10.82
CA ILE A 154 -1.55 9.44 12.11
C ILE A 154 -2.95 10.01 12.40
N MET A 155 -3.24 11.25 12.00
CA MET A 155 -4.48 11.95 12.36
C MET A 155 -5.77 11.20 11.91
N PRO A 156 -5.85 10.59 10.72
CA PRO A 156 -7.02 9.78 10.33
C PRO A 156 -7.33 8.65 11.31
N TYR A 157 -6.32 7.97 11.84
CA TYR A 157 -6.49 6.88 12.82
C TYR A 157 -7.02 7.41 14.17
N VAL A 158 -6.47 8.53 14.65
CA VAL A 158 -6.93 9.20 15.87
C VAL A 158 -8.41 9.55 15.76
N LEU A 159 -8.78 10.24 14.67
CA LEU A 159 -10.16 10.63 14.41
C LEU A 159 -11.08 9.42 14.30
N HIS A 160 -10.68 8.39 13.55
CA HIS A 160 -11.46 7.16 13.38
C HIS A 160 -11.76 6.49 14.73
N LEU A 161 -10.77 6.35 15.62
CA LEU A 161 -10.95 5.73 16.93
C LEU A 161 -11.83 6.56 17.88
N ILE A 162 -11.62 7.89 17.93
CA ILE A 162 -12.43 8.78 18.78
C ILE A 162 -13.89 8.77 18.32
N LEU A 163 -14.13 8.91 17.02
CA LEU A 163 -15.48 8.89 16.43
C LEU A 163 -16.16 7.54 16.64
N ALA A 164 -15.42 6.43 16.45
CA ALA A 164 -15.92 5.09 16.76
C ALA A 164 -16.32 4.98 18.24
N GLY A 165 -15.56 5.59 19.16
CA GLY A 165 -15.89 5.64 20.58
C GLY A 165 -17.14 6.44 20.90
N VAL A 166 -17.34 7.58 20.22
CA VAL A 166 -18.55 8.40 20.33
C VAL A 166 -19.80 7.61 19.91
N TRP A 167 -19.71 6.85 18.82
CA TRP A 167 -20.81 6.04 18.31
C TRP A 167 -21.04 4.76 19.13
N PHE A 168 -20.07 3.86 19.17
CA PHE A 168 -20.19 2.56 19.83
C PHE A 168 -20.36 2.70 21.35
N GLY A 169 -19.58 3.59 21.97
CA GLY A 169 -19.54 3.70 23.42
C GLY A 169 -20.80 4.27 24.06
N ALA A 170 -21.68 4.88 23.26
CA ALA A 170 -22.97 5.36 23.72
C ALA A 170 -24.05 4.25 23.75
N LEU A 171 -23.86 3.13 23.03
CA LEU A 171 -24.85 2.04 22.96
C LEU A 171 -25.17 1.40 24.32
N PRO A 172 -24.22 1.14 25.24
CA PRO A 172 -24.55 0.63 26.57
C PRO A 172 -25.46 1.58 27.37
N ALA A 173 -25.18 2.88 27.32
CA ALA A 173 -26.00 3.90 27.96
C ALA A 173 -27.41 3.94 27.34
N PHE A 174 -27.49 3.83 26.02
CA PHE A 174 -28.73 3.76 25.25
C PHE A 174 -29.57 2.52 25.64
N ILE A 175 -28.96 1.34 25.74
CA ILE A 175 -29.60 0.09 26.19
C ILE A 175 -30.16 0.27 27.61
N LEU A 176 -29.34 0.73 28.56
CA LEU A 176 -29.78 0.91 29.95
C LEU A 176 -30.96 1.89 30.07
N LEU A 177 -30.97 2.96 29.28
CA LEU A 177 -32.06 3.93 29.21
C LEU A 177 -33.37 3.30 28.71
N ILE A 178 -33.30 2.46 27.68
CA ILE A 178 -34.48 1.80 27.08
C ILE A 178 -35.08 0.77 28.04
N PHE A 179 -34.23 0.02 28.75
CA PHE A 179 -34.66 -1.01 29.71
C PHE A 179 -35.08 -0.45 31.08
N ASP A 180 -34.88 0.85 31.35
CA ASP A 180 -35.35 1.45 32.59
C ASP A 180 -36.88 1.67 32.58
N LYS A 181 -37.56 0.97 33.47
CA LYS A 181 -39.02 1.05 33.69
C LYS A 181 -39.42 2.21 34.59
N ARG A 182 -38.50 2.76 35.40
CA ARG A 182 -38.78 3.81 36.41
C ARG A 182 -38.58 5.22 35.89
N ASN A 183 -38.36 5.35 34.59
CA ASN A 183 -37.86 6.57 34.01
C ASN A 183 -38.98 7.61 33.81
N LYS A 184 -38.77 8.83 34.35
CA LYS A 184 -39.66 10.00 34.17
C LYS A 184 -39.20 10.93 33.03
N THR A 185 -38.01 10.73 32.47
CA THR A 185 -37.53 11.53 31.34
C THR A 185 -38.23 11.18 30.03
N ASN A 186 -38.38 12.19 29.16
CA ASN A 186 -38.90 12.02 27.81
C ASN A 186 -37.90 11.22 26.96
N LYS A 187 -38.04 9.88 26.98
CA LYS A 187 -37.16 8.94 26.27
C LYS A 187 -37.01 9.32 24.80
N PHE A 188 -38.10 9.70 24.15
CA PHE A 188 -38.08 10.07 22.74
C PHE A 188 -37.12 11.23 22.45
N GLU A 189 -37.14 12.27 23.28
CA GLU A 189 -36.29 13.45 23.07
C GLU A 189 -34.80 13.13 23.21
N VAL A 190 -34.42 12.32 24.21
CA VAL A 190 -33.04 11.88 24.42
C VAL A 190 -32.55 11.01 23.27
N LEU A 191 -33.34 10.02 22.86
CA LEU A 191 -33.01 9.12 21.76
C LEU A 191 -32.91 9.87 20.42
N LYS A 192 -33.80 10.86 20.18
CA LYS A 192 -33.78 11.71 18.98
C LYS A 192 -32.53 12.59 18.91
N ARG A 193 -32.13 13.22 20.02
CA ARG A 193 -30.89 14.04 20.10
C ARG A 193 -29.64 13.22 19.86
N PHE A 194 -29.56 12.01 20.43
CA PHE A 194 -28.42 11.13 20.16
C PHE A 194 -28.40 10.68 18.69
N SER A 195 -29.56 10.25 18.15
CA SER A 195 -29.68 9.81 16.75
C SER A 195 -29.27 10.90 15.75
N SER A 196 -29.55 12.18 16.05
CA SER A 196 -29.12 13.30 15.19
C SER A 196 -27.60 13.52 15.18
N ILE A 197 -26.89 13.19 16.27
CA ILE A 197 -25.43 13.26 16.36
C ILE A 197 -24.78 12.02 15.76
N ALA A 198 -25.38 10.84 15.94
CA ALA A 198 -24.84 9.57 15.50
C ALA A 198 -24.65 9.49 13.98
N PHE A 199 -25.55 10.11 13.20
CA PHE A 199 -25.47 10.06 11.73
C PHE A 199 -24.27 10.83 11.14
N PRO A 200 -24.03 12.12 11.48
CA PRO A 200 -22.80 12.80 11.07
C PRO A 200 -21.52 12.10 11.56
N VAL A 201 -21.52 11.60 12.81
CA VAL A 201 -20.39 10.83 13.35
C VAL A 201 -20.12 9.59 12.48
N MET A 202 -21.17 8.85 12.11
CA MET A 202 -21.03 7.68 11.24
C MET A 202 -20.46 8.04 9.85
N LEU A 203 -20.91 9.13 9.23
CA LEU A 203 -20.35 9.59 7.95
C LEU A 203 -18.86 9.91 8.08
N LEU A 204 -18.44 10.54 9.17
CA LEU A 204 -17.03 10.82 9.45
C LEU A 204 -16.22 9.55 9.75
N ILE A 205 -16.80 8.54 10.42
CA ILE A 205 -16.16 7.23 10.60
C ILE A 205 -15.91 6.56 9.25
N ILE A 206 -16.90 6.56 8.35
CA ILE A 206 -16.77 6.01 7.00
C ILE A 206 -15.67 6.76 6.24
N PHE A 207 -15.71 8.10 6.23
CA PHE A 207 -14.71 8.92 5.55
C PHE A 207 -13.29 8.67 6.06
N THR A 208 -13.08 8.73 7.37
CA THR A 208 -11.76 8.45 7.98
C THR A 208 -11.32 7.01 7.74
N GLY A 209 -12.25 6.05 7.72
CA GLY A 209 -11.98 4.65 7.41
C GLY A 209 -11.53 4.44 5.96
N LEU A 210 -12.09 5.18 5.00
CA LEU A 210 -11.67 5.15 3.61
C LEU A 210 -10.25 5.71 3.44
N VAL A 211 -9.93 6.83 4.09
CA VAL A 211 -8.58 7.41 4.08
C VAL A 211 -7.55 6.44 4.67
N VAL A 212 -7.88 5.81 5.81
CA VAL A 212 -7.03 4.79 6.44
C VAL A 212 -6.84 3.57 5.55
N ALA A 213 -7.90 3.10 4.89
CA ALA A 213 -7.80 1.97 3.96
C ALA A 213 -6.88 2.33 2.78
N ASP A 214 -7.06 3.49 2.18
CA ASP A 214 -6.26 3.96 1.05
C ASP A 214 -4.75 3.98 1.36
N GLN A 215 -4.37 4.50 2.53
CA GLN A 215 -2.98 4.51 3.01
C GLN A 215 -2.38 3.11 3.24
N ILE A 216 -3.21 2.11 3.54
CA ILE A 216 -2.77 0.74 3.82
C ILE A 216 -2.64 -0.09 2.53
N PHE A 217 -3.51 0.16 1.54
CA PHE A 217 -3.46 -0.52 0.26
C PHE A 217 -2.47 0.13 -0.71
N ASP A 218 -2.32 1.45 -0.69
CA ASP A 218 -1.35 2.21 -1.51
C ASP A 218 -1.34 1.78 -3.00
N GLY A 219 -2.53 1.72 -3.61
CA GLY A 219 -2.73 1.26 -4.99
C GLY A 219 -2.83 -0.27 -5.17
N TYR A 220 -2.43 -1.07 -4.18
CA TYR A 220 -2.45 -2.54 -4.24
C TYR A 220 -3.82 -3.15 -3.90
N TYR A 221 -4.90 -2.65 -4.51
CA TYR A 221 -6.27 -3.05 -4.16
C TYR A 221 -6.61 -4.52 -4.48
N ALA A 222 -5.81 -5.21 -5.30
CA ALA A 222 -5.92 -6.65 -5.52
C ALA A 222 -5.83 -7.43 -4.19
N ALA A 223 -5.05 -6.92 -3.22
CA ALA A 223 -4.95 -7.52 -1.90
C ALA A 223 -6.29 -7.58 -1.15
N LEU A 224 -7.31 -6.82 -1.53
CA LEU A 224 -8.62 -6.80 -0.86
C LEU A 224 -9.31 -8.16 -0.89
N VAL A 225 -9.07 -8.95 -1.95
CA VAL A 225 -9.72 -10.26 -2.17
C VAL A 225 -8.74 -11.42 -2.20
N ALA A 226 -7.44 -11.14 -2.13
CA ALA A 226 -6.39 -12.14 -2.23
C ALA A 226 -5.50 -12.26 -0.98
N THR A 227 -5.73 -11.43 0.05
CA THR A 227 -4.96 -11.48 1.31
C THR A 227 -5.87 -11.65 2.53
N PRO A 228 -5.38 -12.22 3.65
CA PRO A 228 -6.13 -12.29 4.89
C PRO A 228 -6.61 -10.92 5.38
N TYR A 229 -5.75 -9.90 5.29
CA TYR A 229 -6.09 -8.52 5.62
C TYR A 229 -7.33 -8.04 4.84
N GLY A 230 -7.32 -8.23 3.52
CA GLY A 230 -8.40 -7.85 2.63
C GLY A 230 -9.72 -8.55 2.95
N TRP A 231 -9.69 -9.85 3.22
CA TRP A 231 -10.87 -10.63 3.61
C TRP A 231 -11.47 -10.15 4.93
N PHE A 232 -10.64 -9.90 5.95
CA PHE A 232 -11.14 -9.37 7.23
C PHE A 232 -11.72 -7.96 7.09
N LEU A 233 -11.10 -7.10 6.27
CA LEU A 233 -11.65 -5.77 5.99
C LEU A 233 -12.99 -5.87 5.25
N SER A 234 -13.09 -6.74 4.25
CA SER A 234 -14.33 -6.99 3.51
C SER A 234 -15.44 -7.50 4.45
N ALA A 235 -15.12 -8.42 5.35
CA ALA A 235 -16.04 -8.89 6.38
C ALA A 235 -16.47 -7.75 7.34
N LYS A 236 -15.54 -6.87 7.73
CA LYS A 236 -15.83 -5.68 8.56
C LYS A 236 -16.80 -4.73 7.85
N ILE A 237 -16.58 -4.45 6.56
CA ILE A 237 -17.45 -3.58 5.76
C ILE A 237 -18.84 -4.21 5.60
N PHE A 238 -18.91 -5.51 5.28
CA PHE A 238 -20.18 -6.23 5.16
C PHE A 238 -20.97 -6.19 6.47
N LEU A 239 -20.31 -6.45 7.60
CA LEU A 239 -20.93 -6.38 8.92
C LEU A 239 -21.39 -4.96 9.26
N LEU A 240 -20.60 -3.92 8.90
CA LEU A 240 -21.00 -2.53 9.06
C LEU A 240 -22.28 -2.21 8.27
N VAL A 241 -22.40 -2.69 7.03
CA VAL A 241 -23.62 -2.51 6.22
C VAL A 241 -24.84 -3.12 6.91
N ILE A 242 -24.72 -4.32 7.47
CA ILE A 242 -25.81 -4.94 8.24
C ILE A 242 -26.21 -4.08 9.44
N ILE A 243 -25.22 -3.59 10.21
CA ILE A 243 -25.45 -2.71 11.37
C ILE A 243 -26.18 -1.44 10.93
N LEU A 244 -25.75 -0.80 9.83
CA LEU A 244 -26.37 0.41 9.30
C LEU A 244 -27.81 0.19 8.85
N LEU A 245 -28.14 -0.97 8.25
CA LEU A 245 -29.50 -1.32 7.89
C LEU A 245 -30.41 -1.45 9.13
N ILE A 246 -29.91 -2.10 10.18
CA ILE A 246 -30.63 -2.22 11.46
C ILE A 246 -30.82 -0.83 12.10
N ALA A 247 -29.74 -0.06 12.21
CA ALA A 247 -29.76 1.29 12.79
C ALA A 247 -30.70 2.23 12.01
N MET A 248 -30.72 2.12 10.69
CA MET A 248 -31.65 2.85 9.83
C MET A 248 -33.10 2.49 10.14
N GLY A 249 -33.42 1.20 10.29
CA GLY A 249 -34.76 0.75 10.71
C GLY A 249 -35.16 1.25 12.10
N VAL A 250 -34.24 1.20 13.07
CA VAL A 250 -34.44 1.76 14.44
C VAL A 250 -34.79 3.22 14.37
N ARG A 251 -34.05 4.00 13.56
CA ARG A 251 -34.26 5.44 13.42
C ARG A 251 -35.52 5.81 12.63
N SER A 252 -35.81 5.12 11.53
CA SER A 252 -36.86 5.55 10.58
C SER A 252 -38.24 4.98 10.90
N TYR A 253 -38.31 3.81 11.54
CA TYR A 253 -39.58 3.12 11.81
C TYR A 253 -39.91 3.04 13.30
N TRP A 254 -39.01 2.49 14.13
CA TRP A 254 -39.33 2.23 15.54
C TRP A 254 -39.22 3.46 16.45
N LEU A 255 -38.30 4.38 16.18
CA LEU A 255 -38.14 5.60 16.98
C LEU A 255 -39.33 6.58 16.86
N PRO A 256 -39.89 6.88 15.66
CA PRO A 256 -41.04 7.76 15.53
C PRO A 256 -42.32 7.23 16.20
N LEU A 257 -42.48 5.90 16.29
CA LEU A 257 -43.61 5.27 16.98
C LEU A 257 -43.71 5.63 18.47
N LEU A 258 -42.62 6.11 19.09
CA LEU A 258 -42.63 6.58 20.48
C LEU A 258 -43.29 7.96 20.66
N ASP A 259 -43.48 8.72 19.59
CA ASP A 259 -44.15 10.04 19.59
C ASP A 259 -45.63 9.94 19.22
N CYS A 260 -46.10 8.74 18.84
CA CYS A 260 -47.49 8.50 18.52
C CYS A 260 -48.39 8.57 19.76
N LYS A 261 -49.64 9.04 19.56
CA LYS A 261 -50.64 9.14 20.63
C LYS A 261 -51.28 7.79 21.01
N GLN A 262 -51.13 6.76 20.18
CA GLN A 262 -51.80 5.48 20.36
C GLN A 262 -50.91 4.49 21.14
N ASP A 263 -51.42 3.96 22.25
CA ASP A 263 -50.66 3.09 23.15
C ASP A 263 -50.13 1.81 22.46
N SER A 264 -50.88 1.26 21.50
CA SER A 264 -50.44 0.11 20.71
C SER A 264 -49.16 0.40 19.93
N ASP A 265 -49.05 1.59 19.34
CA ASP A 265 -47.92 2.02 18.52
C ASP A 265 -46.69 2.28 19.37
N VAL A 266 -46.88 2.97 20.51
CA VAL A 266 -45.82 3.21 21.50
C VAL A 266 -45.30 1.88 22.07
N SER A 267 -46.18 0.90 22.31
CA SER A 267 -45.78 -0.43 22.79
C SER A 267 -44.99 -1.21 21.73
N ASN A 268 -45.38 -1.11 20.46
CA ASN A 268 -44.71 -1.73 19.32
C ASN A 268 -43.34 -1.10 19.06
N GLY A 269 -43.24 0.24 19.10
CA GLY A 269 -41.99 0.98 19.02
C GLY A 269 -41.01 0.56 20.13
N ASN A 270 -41.47 0.53 21.39
CA ASN A 270 -40.68 0.06 22.52
C ASN A 270 -40.20 -1.39 22.36
N ARG A 271 -41.06 -2.29 21.86
CA ARG A 271 -40.69 -3.70 21.62
C ARG A 271 -39.63 -3.83 20.53
N GLY A 272 -39.77 -3.08 19.44
CA GLY A 272 -38.79 -3.07 18.35
C GLY A 272 -37.42 -2.58 18.79
N ILE A 273 -37.37 -1.42 19.45
CA ILE A 273 -36.12 -0.84 19.97
C ILE A 273 -35.44 -1.79 20.97
N LYS A 274 -36.19 -2.38 21.91
CA LYS A 274 -35.66 -3.35 22.88
C LYS A 274 -35.09 -4.62 22.26
N ARG A 275 -35.57 -5.00 21.07
CA ARG A 275 -35.08 -6.17 20.34
C ARG A 275 -33.84 -5.86 19.52
N TRP A 276 -33.88 -4.78 18.74
CA TRP A 276 -32.85 -4.50 17.72
C TRP A 276 -31.61 -3.80 18.25
N VAL A 277 -31.73 -2.92 19.24
CA VAL A 277 -30.57 -2.20 19.80
C VAL A 277 -29.55 -3.15 20.47
N PRO A 278 -29.95 -4.16 21.27
CA PRO A 278 -28.99 -5.12 21.80
C PRO A 278 -28.31 -5.95 20.70
N ILE A 279 -29.04 -6.29 19.63
CA ILE A 279 -28.48 -6.99 18.46
C ILE A 279 -27.43 -6.11 17.78
N GLU A 280 -27.73 -4.82 17.58
CA GLU A 280 -26.79 -3.83 17.03
C GLU A 280 -25.51 -3.78 17.88
N PHE A 281 -25.63 -3.75 19.20
CA PHE A 281 -24.48 -3.75 20.11
C PHE A 281 -23.63 -5.01 20.01
N ILE A 282 -24.24 -6.20 19.91
CA ILE A 282 -23.51 -7.47 19.73
C ILE A 282 -22.78 -7.49 18.38
N LEU A 283 -23.43 -7.04 17.30
CA LEU A 283 -22.79 -6.95 15.98
C LEU A 283 -21.65 -5.94 15.99
N ALA A 284 -21.79 -4.82 16.70
CA ALA A 284 -20.73 -3.83 16.85
C ALA A 284 -19.54 -4.37 17.67
N LEU A 285 -19.78 -5.19 18.70
CA LEU A 285 -18.73 -5.91 19.42
C LEU A 285 -17.93 -6.86 18.51
N LEU A 286 -18.64 -7.60 17.64
CA LEU A 286 -18.01 -8.46 16.63
C LEU A 286 -17.23 -7.63 15.59
N LEU A 287 -17.74 -6.47 15.20
CA LEU A 287 -17.04 -5.53 14.30
C LEU A 287 -15.72 -5.04 14.91
N LEU A 288 -15.70 -4.74 16.21
CA LEU A 288 -14.47 -4.37 16.92
C LEU A 288 -13.50 -5.55 17.08
N LEU A 289 -14.01 -6.78 17.19
CA LEU A 289 -13.16 -7.98 17.17
C LEU A 289 -12.45 -8.12 15.83
N LEU A 290 -13.18 -8.00 14.71
CA LEU A 290 -12.59 -7.99 13.37
C LEU A 290 -11.56 -6.86 13.22
N ALA A 291 -11.86 -5.65 13.69
CA ALA A 291 -10.90 -4.53 13.67
C ALA A 291 -9.62 -4.83 14.45
N THR A 292 -9.74 -5.54 15.58
CA THR A 292 -8.59 -5.95 16.39
C THR A 292 -7.75 -7.03 15.68
N ILE A 293 -8.41 -8.01 15.02
CA ILE A 293 -7.73 -9.03 14.21
C ILE A 293 -6.97 -8.37 13.06
N ILE A 294 -7.59 -7.45 12.32
CA ILE A 294 -6.95 -6.70 11.22
C ILE A 294 -5.67 -5.98 11.69
N THR A 295 -5.70 -5.40 12.89
CA THR A 295 -4.54 -4.68 13.46
C THR A 295 -3.34 -5.59 13.73
N ASN A 296 -3.55 -6.91 13.82
CA ASN A 296 -2.49 -7.90 14.00
C ASN A 296 -2.15 -8.66 12.72
N THR A 297 -2.81 -8.37 11.60
CA THR A 297 -2.47 -8.96 10.30
C THR A 297 -1.43 -8.11 9.56
N THR A 298 -0.67 -8.74 8.67
CA THR A 298 0.25 -8.01 7.80
C THR A 298 -0.52 -7.00 6.96
N PRO A 299 -0.10 -5.72 6.91
CA PRO A 299 -0.76 -4.72 6.07
C PRO A 299 -0.81 -5.15 4.61
N ALA A 300 -1.90 -4.80 3.92
CA ALA A 300 -2.14 -5.21 2.52
C ALA A 300 -0.97 -4.93 1.58
N LYS A 301 -0.36 -3.74 1.65
CA LYS A 301 0.82 -3.36 0.84
C LYS A 301 2.09 -4.19 1.07
N HIS A 302 2.17 -4.91 2.19
CA HIS A 302 3.29 -5.77 2.55
C HIS A 302 2.93 -7.26 2.45
N ALA A 303 1.65 -7.58 2.25
CA ALA A 303 1.17 -8.94 2.13
C ALA A 303 1.44 -9.47 0.73
N LEU A 304 2.06 -10.65 0.66
CA LEU A 304 2.31 -11.34 -0.60
C LEU A 304 1.01 -11.98 -1.11
N ILE A 305 0.70 -11.78 -2.39
CA ILE A 305 -0.32 -12.54 -3.08
C ILE A 305 0.39 -13.70 -3.77
N GLU A 306 0.33 -14.88 -3.17
CA GLU A 306 0.93 -16.08 -3.76
C GLU A 306 0.13 -16.55 -4.98
N ASN A 307 -1.20 -16.61 -4.83
CA ASN A 307 -2.12 -17.08 -5.84
C ASN A 307 -3.32 -16.15 -5.92
N TRP A 308 -3.52 -15.55 -7.09
CA TRP A 308 -4.72 -14.81 -7.40
C TRP A 308 -5.92 -15.77 -7.59
N PRO A 309 -7.05 -15.57 -6.90
CA PRO A 309 -8.13 -16.56 -6.85
C PRO A 309 -9.10 -16.52 -8.04
N PHE A 310 -9.00 -15.53 -8.94
CA PHE A 310 -9.95 -15.34 -10.04
C PHE A 310 -9.27 -15.47 -11.40
N SER A 311 -10.00 -15.92 -12.42
CA SER A 311 -9.50 -15.99 -13.81
C SER A 311 -9.46 -14.62 -14.52
N PHE A 312 -9.81 -13.55 -13.82
CA PHE A 312 -9.85 -12.19 -14.36
C PHE A 312 -9.30 -11.17 -13.35
N ARG A 313 -8.89 -10.01 -13.86
CA ARG A 313 -8.58 -8.82 -13.07
C ARG A 313 -9.14 -7.57 -13.72
N PHE A 314 -9.32 -6.52 -12.93
CA PHE A 314 -9.68 -5.20 -13.46
C PHE A 314 -8.43 -4.43 -13.86
N SER A 315 -8.42 -3.87 -15.07
CA SER A 315 -7.32 -3.02 -15.53
C SER A 315 -7.83 -1.96 -16.48
N VAL A 316 -7.89 -0.71 -16.02
CA VAL A 316 -8.25 0.43 -16.90
C VAL A 316 -7.17 0.63 -17.95
N ILE A 317 -5.90 0.53 -17.58
CA ILE A 317 -4.76 0.77 -18.48
C ILE A 317 -4.78 -0.22 -19.65
N ALA A 318 -5.04 -1.51 -19.39
CA ALA A 318 -5.07 -2.54 -20.44
C ALA A 318 -6.35 -2.54 -21.30
N THR A 319 -7.45 -1.96 -20.82
CA THR A 319 -8.75 -2.04 -21.50
C THR A 319 -9.19 -0.73 -22.16
N TRP A 320 -8.78 0.42 -21.64
CA TRP A 320 -9.37 1.71 -22.02
C TRP A 320 -9.22 2.06 -23.50
N ASN A 321 -8.08 1.67 -24.10
CA ASN A 321 -7.79 1.91 -25.50
C ASN A 321 -8.36 0.84 -26.45
N GLN A 322 -9.02 -0.20 -25.91
CA GLN A 322 -9.67 -1.22 -26.71
C GLN A 322 -11.00 -0.69 -27.29
N PRO A 323 -11.40 -1.15 -28.49
CA PRO A 323 -12.63 -0.70 -29.12
C PRO A 323 -13.85 -0.98 -28.23
N ASN A 324 -14.77 -0.02 -28.16
CA ASN A 324 -16.05 -0.08 -27.43
C ASN A 324 -15.97 -0.10 -25.89
N VAL A 325 -14.80 -0.27 -25.26
CA VAL A 325 -14.69 -0.31 -23.78
C VAL A 325 -15.18 0.99 -23.15
N ALA A 326 -14.71 2.15 -23.63
CA ALA A 326 -15.15 3.43 -23.10
C ALA A 326 -16.68 3.61 -23.21
N ILE A 327 -17.28 3.20 -24.33
CA ILE A 327 -18.73 3.27 -24.56
C ILE A 327 -19.48 2.35 -23.57
N GLN A 328 -19.00 1.13 -23.35
CA GLN A 328 -19.58 0.20 -22.37
C GLN A 328 -19.48 0.77 -20.95
N VAL A 329 -18.34 1.31 -20.55
CA VAL A 329 -18.17 1.93 -19.23
C VAL A 329 -19.13 3.11 -19.04
N TRP A 330 -19.20 4.03 -20.00
CA TRP A 330 -20.09 5.20 -19.91
C TRP A 330 -21.58 4.83 -19.95
N SER A 331 -21.97 3.86 -20.79
CA SER A 331 -23.34 3.37 -20.84
C SER A 331 -23.75 2.68 -19.53
N GLY A 332 -22.88 1.82 -18.98
CA GLY A 332 -23.11 1.20 -17.67
C GLY A 332 -23.22 2.23 -16.55
N LEU A 333 -22.35 3.25 -16.53
CA LEU A 333 -22.45 4.37 -15.59
C LEU A 333 -23.76 5.15 -15.77
N GLY A 334 -24.21 5.37 -17.00
CA GLY A 334 -25.52 5.97 -17.30
C GLY A 334 -26.68 5.17 -16.69
N VAL A 335 -26.63 3.84 -16.78
CA VAL A 335 -27.62 2.96 -16.13
C VAL A 335 -27.56 3.07 -14.60
N LEU A 336 -26.37 3.18 -14.00
CA LEU A 336 -26.21 3.37 -12.55
C LEU A 336 -26.80 4.70 -12.08
N VAL A 337 -26.55 5.79 -12.81
CA VAL A 337 -27.15 7.10 -12.52
C VAL A 337 -28.68 7.02 -12.64
N PHE A 338 -29.18 6.35 -13.69
CA PHE A 338 -30.61 6.13 -13.86
C PHE A 338 -31.23 5.33 -12.70
N ALA A 339 -30.52 4.33 -12.17
CA ALA A 339 -30.95 3.58 -10.99
C ALA A 339 -31.11 4.49 -9.76
N ALA A 340 -30.17 5.42 -9.53
CA ALA A 340 -30.24 6.39 -8.44
C ALA A 340 -31.42 7.37 -8.61
N VAL A 341 -31.66 7.85 -9.84
CA VAL A 341 -32.80 8.70 -10.16
C VAL A 341 -34.13 7.98 -9.91
N ILE A 342 -34.26 6.70 -10.31
CA ILE A 342 -35.47 5.91 -10.02
C ILE A 342 -35.65 5.69 -8.52
N LEU A 343 -34.57 5.44 -7.77
CA LEU A 343 -34.62 5.32 -6.31
C LEU A 343 -35.15 6.62 -5.68
N GLN A 344 -34.63 7.76 -6.10
CA GLN A 344 -35.06 9.07 -5.62
C GLN A 344 -36.52 9.38 -5.99
N LEU A 345 -36.91 9.12 -7.24
CA LEU A 345 -38.30 9.29 -7.70
C LEU A 345 -39.26 8.36 -6.96
N GLY A 346 -38.88 7.10 -6.77
CA GLY A 346 -39.67 6.12 -6.02
C GLY A 346 -39.86 6.54 -4.56
N TRP A 347 -38.82 7.15 -3.96
CA TRP A 347 -38.90 7.71 -2.61
C TRP A 347 -39.84 8.92 -2.56
N LEU A 348 -39.70 9.87 -3.49
CA LEU A 348 -40.58 11.05 -3.57
C LEU A 348 -42.04 10.71 -3.86
N ARG A 349 -42.30 9.61 -4.59
CA ARG A 349 -43.64 9.17 -5.01
C ARG A 349 -44.20 8.05 -4.13
N ASN A 350 -43.60 7.78 -2.96
CA ASN A 350 -44.03 6.77 -1.98
C ASN A 350 -44.33 5.39 -2.59
N TRP A 351 -43.44 4.90 -3.46
CA TRP A 351 -43.56 3.54 -4.00
C TRP A 351 -43.50 2.51 -2.87
N GLY A 352 -44.26 1.41 -3.01
CA GLY A 352 -44.16 0.30 -2.08
C GLY A 352 -42.72 -0.24 -2.01
N ILE A 353 -42.25 -0.56 -0.80
CA ILE A 353 -40.86 -0.96 -0.50
C ILE A 353 -40.31 -2.00 -1.48
N LYS A 354 -41.12 -2.98 -1.89
CA LYS A 354 -40.73 -4.01 -2.87
C LYS A 354 -40.28 -3.39 -4.20
N ARG A 355 -41.02 -2.42 -4.74
CA ARG A 355 -40.69 -1.73 -6.00
C ARG A 355 -39.52 -0.77 -5.84
N LEU A 356 -39.48 -0.07 -4.71
CA LEU A 356 -38.43 0.89 -4.38
C LEU A 356 -37.05 0.25 -4.33
N ILE A 357 -36.96 -1.01 -3.90
CA ILE A 357 -35.69 -1.74 -3.81
C ILE A 357 -35.42 -2.51 -5.11
N PHE A 358 -36.40 -3.28 -5.61
CA PHE A 358 -36.18 -4.24 -6.70
C PHE A 358 -35.73 -3.58 -8.02
N ILE A 359 -36.39 -2.51 -8.44
CA ILE A 359 -36.11 -1.86 -9.73
C ILE A 359 -34.71 -1.21 -9.73
N PRO A 360 -34.34 -0.37 -8.74
CA PRO A 360 -32.99 0.18 -8.69
C PRO A 360 -31.92 -0.89 -8.52
N THR A 361 -32.20 -1.99 -7.79
CA THR A 361 -31.23 -3.08 -7.61
C THR A 361 -30.92 -3.76 -8.93
N ILE A 362 -31.94 -4.08 -9.74
CA ILE A 362 -31.72 -4.69 -11.05
C ILE A 362 -30.91 -3.75 -11.94
N LEU A 363 -31.29 -2.48 -12.03
CA LEU A 363 -30.56 -1.51 -12.85
C LEU A 363 -29.13 -1.31 -12.35
N PHE A 364 -28.92 -1.31 -11.04
CA PHE A 364 -27.59 -1.21 -10.45
C PHE A 364 -26.72 -2.41 -10.84
N ILE A 365 -27.25 -3.63 -10.73
CA ILE A 365 -26.55 -4.85 -11.16
C ILE A 365 -26.27 -4.84 -12.66
N SER A 366 -27.25 -4.47 -13.48
CA SER A 366 -27.08 -4.41 -14.94
C SER A 366 -26.06 -3.36 -15.37
N GLY A 367 -26.13 -2.14 -14.81
CA GLY A 367 -25.17 -1.07 -15.09
C GLY A 367 -23.76 -1.45 -14.65
N GLY A 368 -23.63 -2.07 -13.47
CA GLY A 368 -22.37 -2.62 -12.98
C GLY A 368 -21.82 -3.72 -13.88
N ALA A 369 -22.65 -4.67 -14.32
CA ALA A 369 -22.24 -5.74 -15.22
C ALA A 369 -21.70 -5.20 -16.54
N ILE A 370 -22.37 -4.22 -17.15
CA ILE A 370 -21.92 -3.59 -18.41
C ILE A 370 -20.59 -2.85 -18.21
N ALA A 371 -20.49 -2.00 -17.17
CA ALA A 371 -19.30 -1.18 -16.96
C ALA A 371 -18.09 -1.98 -16.47
N LEU A 372 -18.27 -2.88 -15.51
CA LEU A 372 -17.16 -3.61 -14.90
C LEU A 372 -16.63 -4.72 -15.81
N GLN A 373 -17.50 -5.43 -16.54
CA GLN A 373 -17.06 -6.47 -17.47
C GLN A 373 -16.14 -5.90 -18.56
N ALA A 374 -16.43 -4.69 -19.06
CA ALA A 374 -15.59 -4.00 -20.05
C ALA A 374 -14.16 -3.71 -19.55
N LEU A 375 -13.97 -3.65 -18.23
CA LEU A 375 -12.68 -3.40 -17.58
C LEU A 375 -11.95 -4.68 -17.15
N THR A 376 -12.53 -5.85 -17.42
CA THR A 376 -11.90 -7.14 -17.08
C THR A 376 -10.95 -7.62 -18.17
N ILE A 377 -9.80 -8.13 -17.75
CA ILE A 377 -8.87 -8.89 -18.59
C ILE A 377 -8.54 -10.22 -17.92
N GLN A 378 -8.03 -11.16 -18.70
CA GLN A 378 -7.61 -12.45 -18.17
C GLN A 378 -6.50 -12.27 -17.11
N ALA A 379 -6.60 -13.05 -16.04
CA ALA A 379 -5.60 -13.14 -14.99
C ALA A 379 -5.28 -14.61 -14.68
N TYR A 380 -4.15 -14.81 -14.03
CA TYR A 380 -3.56 -16.09 -13.67
C TYR A 380 -3.21 -16.10 -12.19
N PRO A 381 -3.01 -17.27 -11.56
CA PRO A 381 -2.59 -17.35 -10.16
C PRO A 381 -1.36 -16.47 -9.86
N GLU A 382 -0.43 -16.38 -10.80
CA GLU A 382 0.84 -15.66 -10.66
C GLU A 382 0.72 -14.16 -10.97
N THR A 383 -0.40 -13.66 -11.50
CA THR A 383 -0.58 -12.27 -11.95
C THR A 383 -0.09 -11.23 -10.93
N TYR A 384 -0.39 -11.42 -9.64
CA TYR A 384 0.05 -10.51 -8.57
C TYR A 384 1.18 -11.10 -7.71
N ARG A 385 1.80 -12.20 -8.16
CA ARG A 385 2.96 -12.80 -7.49
C ARG A 385 4.14 -11.86 -7.62
N ARG A 386 4.68 -11.43 -6.48
CA ARG A 386 5.89 -10.62 -6.43
C ARG A 386 7.08 -11.44 -6.98
N PRO A 387 7.89 -10.91 -7.90
CA PRO A 387 9.07 -11.61 -8.41
C PRO A 387 10.03 -11.94 -7.24
N PRO A 388 10.44 -13.20 -7.07
CA PRO A 388 11.46 -13.58 -6.08
C PRO A 388 12.86 -13.17 -6.52
N VAL A 389 13.09 -13.04 -7.84
CA VAL A 389 14.36 -12.59 -8.41
C VAL A 389 14.34 -11.08 -8.61
N LEU A 390 15.38 -10.41 -8.13
CA LEU A 390 15.54 -8.96 -8.27
C LEU A 390 15.78 -8.58 -9.74
N PHE A 391 15.30 -7.40 -10.14
CA PHE A 391 15.62 -6.82 -11.43
C PHE A 391 17.04 -6.23 -11.40
N ASP A 392 18.03 -7.10 -11.42
CA ASP A 392 19.45 -6.74 -11.40
C ASP A 392 20.16 -7.15 -12.70
N VAL A 393 21.39 -6.68 -12.86
CA VAL A 393 22.20 -6.97 -14.06
C VAL A 393 22.53 -8.46 -14.21
N ILE A 394 22.55 -9.22 -13.11
CA ILE A 394 22.86 -10.66 -13.13
C ILE A 394 21.67 -11.39 -13.76
N SER A 395 20.46 -11.14 -13.24
CA SER A 395 19.20 -11.67 -13.75
C SER A 395 18.97 -11.28 -15.21
N VAL A 396 19.18 -10.00 -15.56
CA VAL A 396 19.03 -9.53 -16.95
C VAL A 396 20.04 -10.18 -17.90
N ALA A 397 21.31 -10.31 -17.49
CA ALA A 397 22.33 -10.97 -18.31
C ALA A 397 22.07 -12.46 -18.48
N HIS A 398 21.68 -13.17 -17.41
CA HIS A 398 21.32 -14.58 -17.48
C HIS A 398 20.07 -14.80 -18.34
N GLY A 399 19.03 -13.98 -18.14
CA GLY A 399 17.82 -13.97 -18.95
C GLY A 399 18.09 -13.71 -20.43
N SER A 400 19.08 -12.88 -20.77
CA SER A 400 19.50 -12.65 -22.16
C SER A 400 20.05 -13.92 -22.83
N THR A 401 20.80 -14.73 -22.08
CA THR A 401 21.35 -16.01 -22.54
C THR A 401 20.25 -17.04 -22.76
N LEU A 402 19.30 -17.11 -21.81
CA LEU A 402 18.13 -17.99 -21.92
C LEU A 402 17.25 -17.59 -23.11
N PHE A 403 17.01 -16.29 -23.31
CA PHE A 403 16.23 -15.77 -24.42
C PHE A 403 16.88 -16.11 -25.77
N ALA A 404 18.21 -15.93 -25.87
CA ALA A 404 18.97 -16.31 -27.06
C ALA A 404 18.81 -17.79 -27.42
N LYS A 405 18.81 -18.66 -26.41
CA LYS A 405 18.69 -20.12 -26.56
C LYS A 405 17.27 -20.59 -26.88
N HIS A 406 16.24 -19.93 -26.33
CA HIS A 406 14.89 -20.47 -26.31
C HIS A 406 13.83 -19.65 -27.06
N CYS A 407 14.04 -18.34 -27.24
CA CYS A 407 13.00 -17.41 -27.68
C CYS A 407 13.30 -16.76 -29.03
N VAL A 408 14.57 -16.64 -29.42
CA VAL A 408 15.00 -15.90 -30.64
C VAL A 408 14.43 -16.48 -31.94
N GLU A 409 14.24 -17.79 -32.04
CA GLU A 409 13.70 -18.39 -33.28
C GLU A 409 12.32 -17.83 -33.64
N CYS A 410 11.50 -17.49 -32.64
CA CYS A 410 10.17 -16.93 -32.81
C CYS A 410 10.20 -15.40 -32.66
N HIS A 411 10.76 -14.88 -31.57
CA HIS A 411 10.72 -13.45 -31.23
C HIS A 411 11.81 -12.59 -31.89
N GLY A 412 12.82 -13.21 -32.52
CA GLY A 412 13.97 -12.51 -33.10
C GLY A 412 14.98 -12.04 -32.05
N LEU A 413 16.19 -11.70 -32.48
CA LEU A 413 17.30 -11.30 -31.58
C LEU A 413 16.98 -10.05 -30.74
N GLN A 414 16.10 -9.19 -31.23
CA GLN A 414 15.72 -7.95 -30.56
C GLN A 414 14.35 -8.02 -29.88
N GLY A 415 13.64 -9.15 -29.97
CA GLY A 415 12.30 -9.31 -29.37
C GLY A 415 11.15 -8.69 -30.16
N MET A 416 11.35 -8.35 -31.44
CA MET A 416 10.33 -7.69 -32.29
C MET A 416 9.26 -8.63 -32.87
N GLY A 417 9.31 -9.93 -32.56
CA GLY A 417 8.40 -10.91 -33.14
C GLY A 417 8.74 -11.29 -34.59
N ASN A 418 9.97 -11.02 -35.04
CA ASN A 418 10.44 -11.22 -36.43
C ASN A 418 11.43 -12.39 -36.59
N GLY A 419 11.43 -13.35 -35.66
CA GLY A 419 12.29 -14.53 -35.72
C GLY A 419 12.00 -15.40 -36.94
N ILE A 420 12.92 -16.29 -37.31
CA ILE A 420 12.81 -17.09 -38.54
C ILE A 420 11.49 -17.91 -38.56
N LYS A 421 11.05 -18.43 -37.40
CA LYS A 421 9.79 -19.19 -37.27
C LYS A 421 8.54 -18.31 -37.31
N SER A 422 8.62 -17.01 -37.04
CA SER A 422 7.46 -16.09 -37.00
C SER A 422 6.62 -16.13 -38.28
N ARG A 423 7.25 -16.39 -39.44
CA ARG A 423 6.60 -16.40 -40.76
C ARG A 423 5.66 -17.59 -40.99
N THR A 424 5.78 -18.65 -40.20
CA THR A 424 5.03 -19.90 -40.35
C THR A 424 4.03 -20.14 -39.22
N LEU A 425 4.01 -19.26 -38.20
CA LEU A 425 3.13 -19.40 -37.05
C LEU A 425 1.72 -18.91 -37.39
N SER A 426 0.72 -19.54 -36.81
CA SER A 426 -0.68 -19.15 -36.97
C SER A 426 -1.02 -17.85 -36.22
N THR A 427 -0.23 -17.56 -35.18
CA THR A 427 -0.37 -16.40 -34.31
C THR A 427 0.61 -15.30 -34.71
N LYS A 428 0.13 -14.06 -34.80
CA LYS A 428 1.01 -12.89 -34.92
C LYS A 428 1.73 -12.64 -33.59
N LEU A 429 3.05 -12.61 -33.61
CA LEU A 429 3.85 -12.34 -32.41
C LEU A 429 3.83 -10.86 -32.04
N PRO A 430 3.82 -10.55 -30.73
CA PRO A 430 3.93 -9.18 -30.27
C PRO A 430 5.35 -8.65 -30.42
N ASP A 431 5.48 -7.33 -30.57
CA ASP A 431 6.75 -6.63 -30.43
C ASP A 431 6.99 -6.32 -28.94
N LEU A 432 7.95 -7.03 -28.34
CA LEU A 432 8.30 -6.92 -26.93
C LEU A 432 8.99 -5.59 -26.57
N LEU A 433 9.31 -4.75 -27.57
CA LEU A 433 9.95 -3.44 -27.38
C LEU A 433 8.96 -2.28 -27.28
N ILE A 434 7.85 -2.31 -28.02
CA ILE A 434 6.98 -1.14 -28.26
C ILE A 434 5.50 -1.35 -28.07
N GLU A 435 5.01 -2.57 -28.07
CA GLU A 435 3.61 -2.80 -27.76
C GLU A 435 3.40 -2.62 -26.24
N PRO A 436 2.26 -2.07 -25.80
CA PRO A 436 2.07 -1.64 -24.40
C PRO A 436 2.04 -2.80 -23.41
N HIS A 437 2.34 -4.04 -23.83
CA HIS A 437 2.32 -5.26 -23.06
C HIS A 437 3.08 -5.19 -21.74
N THR A 438 4.27 -4.58 -21.72
CA THR A 438 5.06 -4.46 -20.47
C THR A 438 4.48 -3.46 -19.47
N VAL A 439 3.48 -2.66 -19.88
CA VAL A 439 2.72 -1.72 -19.05
C VAL A 439 1.32 -2.26 -18.73
N GLU A 440 0.70 -2.97 -19.67
CA GLU A 440 -0.66 -3.51 -19.57
C GLU A 440 -0.71 -4.85 -18.80
N HIS A 441 0.39 -5.61 -18.83
CA HIS A 441 0.53 -6.91 -18.18
C HIS A 441 1.52 -6.87 -17.02
N THR A 442 1.23 -7.66 -16.00
CA THR A 442 2.11 -7.76 -14.83
C THR A 442 3.27 -8.71 -15.10
N PRO A 443 4.39 -8.63 -14.36
CA PRO A 443 5.47 -9.63 -14.43
C PRO A 443 4.98 -11.06 -14.21
N GLY A 444 3.96 -11.21 -13.36
CA GLY A 444 3.26 -12.46 -13.12
C GLY A 444 2.53 -13.03 -14.34
N ASP A 445 1.91 -12.17 -15.14
CA ASP A 445 1.28 -12.57 -16.41
C ASP A 445 2.35 -13.15 -17.37
N PHE A 446 3.49 -12.46 -17.52
CA PHE A 446 4.62 -12.95 -18.33
C PHE A 446 5.20 -14.27 -17.80
N TYR A 447 5.37 -14.37 -16.49
CA TYR A 447 5.85 -15.59 -15.84
C TYR A 447 4.92 -16.77 -16.15
N ASN A 448 3.60 -16.58 -16.05
CA ASN A 448 2.63 -17.62 -16.37
C ASN A 448 2.70 -18.03 -17.85
N TRP A 449 2.82 -17.07 -18.78
CA TRP A 449 2.94 -17.38 -20.21
C TRP A 449 4.23 -18.13 -20.55
N ILE A 450 5.36 -17.78 -19.93
CA ILE A 450 6.62 -18.52 -20.10
C ILE A 450 6.50 -19.92 -19.50
N THR A 451 5.83 -20.06 -18.36
CA THR A 451 5.67 -21.34 -17.66
C THR A 451 4.77 -22.30 -18.45
N ASN A 452 3.56 -21.84 -18.79
CA ASN A 452 2.47 -22.69 -19.28
C ASN A 452 2.23 -22.57 -20.79
N GLY A 453 2.88 -21.61 -21.46
CA GLY A 453 2.54 -21.20 -22.82
C GLY A 453 1.31 -20.30 -22.85
N MET A 454 0.92 -19.88 -24.05
CA MET A 454 -0.29 -19.07 -24.25
C MET A 454 -1.37 -19.89 -24.97
N VAL A 455 -2.51 -20.04 -24.30
CA VAL A 455 -3.67 -20.78 -24.83
C VAL A 455 -4.13 -20.18 -26.16
N ASN A 456 -4.45 -21.02 -27.13
CA ASN A 456 -4.85 -20.64 -28.50
C ASN A 456 -3.76 -19.87 -29.27
N THR A 457 -2.49 -20.08 -28.93
CA THR A 457 -1.35 -19.55 -29.68
C THR A 457 -0.30 -20.63 -29.93
N ASP A 458 0.69 -20.31 -30.75
CA ASP A 458 1.83 -21.18 -30.98
C ASP A 458 2.94 -21.06 -29.90
N MET A 459 2.74 -20.26 -28.84
CA MET A 459 3.74 -20.07 -27.77
C MET A 459 3.78 -21.29 -26.83
N PRO A 460 4.91 -22.04 -26.78
CA PRO A 460 5.03 -23.21 -25.91
C PRO A 460 5.26 -22.82 -24.44
N GLY A 461 4.95 -23.74 -23.53
CA GLY A 461 5.36 -23.66 -22.13
C GLY A 461 6.79 -24.17 -21.91
N TYR A 462 7.46 -23.62 -20.91
CA TYR A 462 8.84 -23.96 -20.54
C TYR A 462 8.97 -24.54 -19.13
N ILE A 463 7.86 -24.91 -18.49
CA ILE A 463 7.86 -25.47 -17.12
C ILE A 463 8.80 -26.67 -16.94
N ASP A 464 8.88 -27.54 -17.95
CA ASP A 464 9.71 -28.75 -17.94
C ASP A 464 11.17 -28.52 -18.40
N LYS A 465 11.51 -27.30 -18.85
CA LYS A 465 12.80 -26.98 -19.46
C LYS A 465 13.63 -25.96 -18.69
N LEU A 466 12.99 -25.10 -17.91
CA LEU A 466 13.59 -23.98 -17.19
C LEU A 466 13.20 -24.03 -15.72
N SER A 467 14.12 -23.64 -14.83
CA SER A 467 13.84 -23.52 -13.39
C SER A 467 12.85 -22.37 -13.08
N ASP A 468 12.34 -22.28 -11.84
CA ASP A 468 11.50 -21.13 -11.42
C ASP A 468 12.28 -19.81 -11.57
N GLU A 469 13.54 -19.79 -11.15
CA GLU A 469 14.45 -18.63 -11.24
C GLU A 469 14.75 -18.27 -12.70
N ASP A 470 15.06 -19.25 -13.56
CA ASP A 470 15.33 -19.03 -14.99
C ASP A 470 14.14 -18.34 -15.70
N ARG A 471 12.91 -18.72 -15.32
CA ARG A 471 11.70 -18.12 -15.88
C ARG A 471 11.54 -16.67 -15.41
N TRP A 472 11.89 -16.35 -14.16
CA TRP A 472 11.93 -14.97 -13.68
C TRP A 472 13.04 -14.14 -14.33
N ASP A 473 14.20 -14.73 -14.61
CA ASP A 473 15.28 -14.08 -15.36
C ASP A 473 14.85 -13.70 -16.78
N LEU A 474 14.10 -14.58 -17.46
CA LEU A 474 13.48 -14.26 -18.75
C LEU A 474 12.49 -13.09 -18.63
N VAL A 475 11.64 -13.06 -17.60
CA VAL A 475 10.73 -11.94 -17.35
C VAL A 475 11.50 -10.64 -17.17
N ASN A 476 12.55 -10.64 -16.34
CA ASN A 476 13.39 -9.47 -16.13
C ASN A 476 14.08 -9.03 -17.43
N TYR A 477 14.58 -9.96 -18.23
CA TYR A 477 15.15 -9.61 -19.53
C TYR A 477 14.13 -9.00 -20.50
N ILE A 478 12.90 -9.50 -20.57
CA ILE A 478 11.81 -8.92 -21.38
C ILE A 478 11.50 -7.48 -20.93
N HIS A 479 11.41 -7.24 -19.62
CA HIS A 479 11.23 -5.89 -19.10
C HIS A 479 12.45 -4.99 -19.41
N ALA A 480 13.67 -5.54 -19.36
CA ALA A 480 14.88 -4.81 -19.71
C ALA A 480 14.95 -4.44 -21.20
N LEU A 481 14.44 -5.30 -22.10
CA LEU A 481 14.29 -4.99 -23.54
C LEU A 481 13.39 -3.77 -23.77
N SER A 482 12.20 -3.76 -23.16
CA SER A 482 11.25 -2.64 -23.24
C SER A 482 11.83 -1.34 -22.65
N ARG A 483 12.42 -1.40 -21.44
CA ARG A 483 13.05 -0.23 -20.81
C ARG A 483 14.25 0.30 -21.61
N GLY A 484 15.06 -0.59 -22.16
CA GLY A 484 16.17 -0.24 -23.05
C GLY A 484 15.68 0.40 -24.35
N TYR A 485 14.52 0.00 -24.86
CA TYR A 485 13.87 0.68 -25.98
C TYR A 485 13.35 2.07 -25.60
N GLN A 486 12.71 2.23 -24.44
CA GLN A 486 12.29 3.53 -23.91
C GLN A 486 13.48 4.49 -23.73
N ALA A 487 14.67 3.96 -23.42
CA ALA A 487 15.91 4.72 -23.30
C ALA A 487 16.35 5.43 -24.59
N ARG A 488 15.71 5.18 -25.74
CA ARG A 488 15.95 5.94 -26.99
C ARG A 488 15.73 7.45 -26.87
N ILE A 489 14.92 7.87 -25.90
CA ILE A 489 14.68 9.29 -25.60
C ILE A 489 15.86 9.95 -24.85
N LEU A 490 16.78 9.15 -24.31
CA LEU A 490 17.97 9.68 -23.65
C LEU A 490 18.86 10.34 -24.69
N THR A 491 19.31 11.54 -24.36
CA THR A 491 20.29 12.32 -25.11
C THR A 491 21.40 12.74 -24.16
N PRO A 492 22.51 13.30 -24.68
CA PRO A 492 23.48 14.02 -23.87
C PRO A 492 22.90 15.15 -23.01
N GLU A 493 21.77 15.74 -23.40
CA GLU A 493 21.14 16.84 -22.70
C GLU A 493 20.13 16.35 -21.65
N ILE A 494 20.20 16.94 -20.47
CA ILE A 494 19.30 16.64 -19.38
C ILE A 494 18.04 17.48 -19.52
N ILE A 495 16.92 16.79 -19.62
CA ILE A 495 15.61 17.42 -19.58
C ILE A 495 15.22 17.66 -18.12
N PRO A 496 15.00 18.91 -17.69
CA PRO A 496 14.72 19.21 -16.30
C PRO A 496 13.45 18.54 -15.77
N ASN A 497 13.52 18.01 -14.54
CA ASN A 497 12.40 17.41 -13.80
C ASN A 497 11.69 16.26 -14.52
N LYS A 498 12.42 15.52 -15.38
CA LYS A 498 11.89 14.41 -16.17
C LYS A 498 12.79 13.18 -16.04
N ALA A 499 12.27 12.14 -15.37
CA ALA A 499 12.94 10.87 -15.18
C ALA A 499 12.05 9.74 -15.72
N TYR A 500 12.53 9.03 -16.76
CA TYR A 500 11.72 8.06 -17.50
C TYR A 500 12.30 6.65 -17.53
N VAL A 501 13.62 6.50 -17.34
CA VAL A 501 14.31 5.23 -17.60
C VAL A 501 14.89 4.69 -16.30
N LYS A 502 14.37 3.54 -15.87
CA LYS A 502 14.85 2.81 -14.69
C LYS A 502 15.94 1.81 -15.12
N PRO A 503 17.21 1.98 -14.70
CA PRO A 503 18.26 0.99 -14.96
C PRO A 503 18.09 -0.26 -14.08
N PRO A 504 18.58 -1.43 -14.52
CA PRO A 504 18.76 -2.57 -13.62
C PRO A 504 19.79 -2.22 -12.54
N VAL A 505 19.54 -2.70 -11.33
CA VAL A 505 20.47 -2.46 -10.21
C VAL A 505 21.66 -3.41 -10.28
N PHE A 506 22.76 -3.04 -9.63
CA PHE A 506 23.95 -3.89 -9.57
C PHE A 506 24.81 -3.58 -8.36
N SER A 507 25.56 -4.59 -7.95
CA SER A 507 26.70 -4.46 -7.05
C SER A 507 27.99 -4.53 -7.87
N TYR A 508 29.05 -3.87 -7.40
CA TYR A 508 30.34 -3.85 -8.08
C TYR A 508 31.49 -4.04 -7.09
N GLN A 509 32.60 -4.55 -7.60
CA GLN A 509 33.90 -4.52 -6.95
C GLN A 509 34.92 -3.90 -7.89
N GLY A 510 35.70 -2.96 -7.38
CA GLY A 510 36.73 -2.23 -8.10
C GLY A 510 38.12 -2.83 -7.95
N HIS A 511 39.00 -2.52 -8.89
CA HIS A 511 40.42 -2.92 -8.85
C HIS A 511 41.19 -2.40 -7.62
N ASP A 512 40.71 -1.31 -7.01
CA ASP A 512 41.28 -0.65 -5.84
C ASP A 512 40.77 -1.25 -4.51
N GLY A 513 39.96 -2.31 -4.57
CA GLY A 513 39.31 -2.93 -3.42
C GLY A 513 38.03 -2.22 -2.98
N SER A 514 37.61 -1.15 -3.65
CA SER A 514 36.30 -0.54 -3.39
C SER A 514 35.18 -1.50 -3.79
N SER A 515 34.08 -1.47 -3.07
CA SER A 515 32.86 -2.21 -3.42
C SER A 515 31.64 -1.42 -2.97
N GLY A 516 30.50 -1.73 -3.58
CA GLY A 516 29.24 -1.11 -3.23
C GLY A 516 28.12 -1.51 -4.18
N ALA A 517 26.94 -0.94 -3.96
CA ALA A 517 25.79 -1.12 -4.83
C ALA A 517 25.34 0.22 -5.43
N LEU A 518 24.79 0.20 -6.65
CA LEU A 518 24.30 1.40 -7.33
C LEU A 518 23.33 2.21 -6.44
N GLN A 519 22.53 1.51 -5.63
CA GLN A 519 21.53 2.09 -4.74
C GLN A 519 22.13 2.89 -3.57
N GLU A 520 23.36 2.61 -3.15
CA GLU A 520 24.01 3.32 -2.03
C GLU A 520 24.34 4.78 -2.38
N PHE A 521 24.43 5.09 -3.67
CA PHE A 521 24.64 6.46 -4.15
C PHE A 521 23.36 7.30 -4.16
N ARG A 522 22.18 6.67 -3.97
CA ARG A 522 20.91 7.39 -3.92
C ARG A 522 20.95 8.46 -2.83
N GLU A 523 20.31 9.59 -3.11
CA GLU A 523 20.24 10.84 -2.36
C GLU A 523 21.58 11.59 -2.20
N ASN A 524 22.70 10.88 -2.30
CA ASN A 524 24.03 11.38 -2.00
C ASN A 524 24.79 11.85 -3.25
N LYS A 525 24.86 11.02 -4.29
CA LYS A 525 25.78 11.22 -5.43
C LYS A 525 25.09 10.97 -6.77
N VAL A 526 25.52 11.70 -7.79
CA VAL A 526 25.24 11.38 -9.19
C VAL A 526 26.26 10.33 -9.64
N VAL A 527 25.86 9.33 -10.42
CA VAL A 527 26.78 8.30 -10.92
C VAL A 527 27.03 8.54 -12.41
N LEU A 528 28.29 8.76 -12.78
CA LEU A 528 28.76 8.71 -14.17
C LEU A 528 29.32 7.31 -14.41
N MET A 529 28.57 6.49 -15.13
CA MET A 529 28.99 5.13 -15.48
C MET A 529 29.54 5.09 -16.90
N VAL A 530 30.76 4.59 -17.04
CA VAL A 530 31.55 4.60 -18.28
C VAL A 530 31.79 3.17 -18.71
N VAL A 531 31.01 2.67 -19.68
CA VAL A 531 31.20 1.35 -20.29
C VAL A 531 32.23 1.49 -21.41
N PHE A 532 33.35 0.77 -21.33
CA PHE A 532 34.49 1.00 -22.21
C PHE A 532 35.13 -0.28 -22.77
N SER A 533 35.59 -0.24 -24.02
CA SER A 533 36.48 -1.23 -24.62
C SER A 533 37.94 -0.75 -24.57
N TRP A 534 38.86 -1.62 -24.15
CA TRP A 534 40.30 -1.39 -24.17
C TRP A 534 40.94 -2.00 -25.43
N PRO A 535 41.86 -1.31 -26.12
CA PRO A 535 42.43 0.01 -25.84
C PRO A 535 41.67 1.20 -26.47
N GLN A 536 40.56 0.95 -27.17
CA GLN A 536 39.84 1.95 -27.99
C GLN A 536 39.40 3.18 -27.19
N SER A 537 39.06 2.99 -25.91
CA SER A 537 38.55 4.05 -25.02
C SER A 537 39.64 4.81 -24.24
N MET A 538 40.92 4.48 -24.43
CA MET A 538 42.02 5.02 -23.63
C MET A 538 42.05 6.55 -23.59
N SER A 539 41.86 7.20 -24.74
CA SER A 539 41.90 8.68 -24.81
C SER A 539 40.83 9.33 -23.94
N ARG A 540 39.62 8.74 -23.89
CA ARG A 540 38.53 9.26 -23.04
C ARG A 540 38.82 9.04 -21.56
N LEU A 541 39.34 7.87 -21.18
CA LEU A 541 39.65 7.59 -19.78
C LEU A 541 40.69 8.57 -19.22
N GLU A 542 41.69 8.97 -20.02
CA GLU A 542 42.67 10.00 -19.64
C GLU A 542 42.03 11.40 -19.50
N GLN A 543 41.07 11.76 -20.36
CA GLN A 543 40.32 13.01 -20.20
C GLN A 543 39.51 13.01 -18.89
N LEU A 544 38.85 11.89 -18.57
CA LEU A 544 38.09 11.73 -17.33
C LEU A 544 39.01 11.74 -16.10
N LYS A 545 40.22 11.17 -16.20
CA LYS A 545 41.27 11.26 -15.17
C LYS A 545 41.61 12.72 -14.86
N GLN A 546 41.82 13.54 -15.88
CA GLN A 546 42.12 14.97 -15.70
C GLN A 546 40.94 15.75 -15.09
N ALA A 547 39.70 15.36 -15.41
CA ALA A 547 38.49 16.01 -14.90
C ALA A 547 38.03 15.49 -13.52
N TYR A 548 38.59 14.37 -13.04
CA TYR A 548 38.09 13.66 -11.85
C TYR A 548 37.98 14.53 -10.60
N GLY A 549 38.95 15.43 -10.36
CA GLY A 549 38.89 16.36 -9.23
C GLY A 549 37.64 17.24 -9.24
N ARG A 550 37.32 17.84 -10.40
CA ARG A 550 36.11 18.67 -10.59
C ARG A 550 34.83 17.87 -10.43
N LEU A 551 34.78 16.66 -10.97
CA LEU A 551 33.63 15.76 -10.86
C LEU A 551 33.37 15.38 -9.40
N LYS A 552 34.43 15.08 -8.64
CA LYS A 552 34.35 14.73 -7.21
C LYS A 552 33.81 15.88 -6.36
N GLU A 553 34.24 17.12 -6.62
CA GLU A 553 33.71 18.32 -5.94
C GLU A 553 32.21 18.54 -6.19
N GLN A 554 31.71 18.07 -7.34
CA GLN A 554 30.28 18.10 -7.68
C GLN A 554 29.50 16.89 -7.15
N ASN A 555 30.06 16.09 -6.23
CA ASN A 555 29.47 14.87 -5.69
C ASN A 555 29.12 13.82 -6.77
N VAL A 556 29.97 13.69 -7.78
CA VAL A 556 29.84 12.64 -8.80
C VAL A 556 30.70 11.43 -8.44
N MET A 557 30.10 10.25 -8.53
CA MET A 557 30.79 8.97 -8.49
C MET A 557 31.06 8.52 -9.93
N LEU A 558 32.33 8.29 -10.29
CA LEU A 558 32.71 7.75 -11.59
C LEU A 558 32.96 6.24 -11.46
N LEU A 559 32.26 5.44 -12.25
CA LEU A 559 32.46 3.98 -12.34
C LEU A 559 32.89 3.62 -13.75
N ALA A 560 34.10 3.07 -13.91
CA ALA A 560 34.57 2.56 -15.19
C ALA A 560 34.28 1.06 -15.30
N VAL A 561 33.47 0.66 -16.27
CA VAL A 561 33.00 -0.72 -16.47
C VAL A 561 33.55 -1.24 -17.80
N PRO A 562 34.40 -2.27 -17.79
CA PRO A 562 34.83 -2.92 -19.03
C PRO A 562 33.65 -3.52 -19.79
N ASN A 563 33.59 -3.32 -21.11
CA ASN A 563 32.55 -3.87 -21.99
C ASN A 563 32.64 -5.41 -22.10
N LYS A 564 33.85 -5.95 -21.88
CA LYS A 564 34.16 -7.38 -21.81
C LYS A 564 35.17 -7.60 -20.69
N ASP A 565 35.26 -8.83 -20.19
CA ASP A 565 36.27 -9.21 -19.22
C ASP A 565 37.67 -8.88 -19.75
N LEU A 566 38.46 -8.20 -18.93
CA LEU A 566 39.80 -7.76 -19.29
C LEU A 566 40.80 -8.88 -19.05
N ALA A 567 41.70 -9.10 -20.02
CA ALA A 567 42.83 -9.98 -19.82
C ALA A 567 43.73 -9.46 -18.69
N VAL A 568 44.49 -10.36 -18.06
CA VAL A 568 45.40 -10.02 -16.95
C VAL A 568 46.43 -8.97 -17.38
N GLU A 569 46.89 -9.04 -18.62
CA GLU A 569 47.83 -8.09 -19.23
C GLU A 569 47.20 -6.70 -19.42
N ASP A 570 45.96 -6.63 -19.91
CA ASP A 570 45.24 -5.37 -20.10
C ASP A 570 44.94 -4.69 -18.75
N MET A 571 44.58 -5.49 -17.74
CA MET A 571 44.41 -5.00 -16.38
C MET A 571 45.71 -4.40 -15.83
N LYS A 572 46.86 -5.05 -16.04
CA LYS A 572 48.17 -4.50 -15.62
C LYS A 572 48.46 -3.16 -16.30
N GLN A 573 48.16 -3.05 -17.60
CA GLN A 573 48.34 -1.79 -18.33
C GLN A 573 47.42 -0.68 -17.80
N LEU A 574 46.16 -1.00 -17.51
CA LEU A 574 45.19 -0.06 -16.95
C LEU A 574 45.56 0.39 -15.54
N VAL A 575 46.00 -0.53 -14.67
CA VAL A 575 46.47 -0.21 -13.32
C VAL A 575 47.71 0.69 -13.38
N ALA A 576 48.62 0.44 -14.34
CA ALA A 576 49.77 1.30 -14.58
C ALA A 576 49.41 2.73 -15.03
N LYS A 577 48.16 2.99 -15.45
CA LYS A 577 47.67 4.34 -15.73
C LYS A 577 47.27 5.12 -14.50
N GLU A 578 47.24 4.52 -13.31
CA GLU A 578 46.91 5.19 -12.04
C GLU A 578 45.61 6.01 -12.17
N LEU A 579 44.53 5.36 -12.63
CA LEU A 579 43.22 6.00 -12.72
C LEU A 579 42.67 6.23 -11.31
N PRO A 580 42.20 7.45 -10.97
CA PRO A 580 41.79 7.80 -9.60
C PRO A 580 40.36 7.33 -9.25
N PHE A 581 39.75 6.53 -10.12
CA PHE A 581 38.38 6.03 -10.00
C PHE A 581 38.33 4.52 -10.18
N PRO A 582 37.35 3.84 -9.58
CA PRO A 582 37.27 2.39 -9.64
C PRO A 582 36.94 1.88 -11.03
N ILE A 583 37.79 0.98 -11.50
CA ILE A 583 37.54 0.05 -12.62
C ILE A 583 36.88 -1.20 -12.07
N VAL A 584 35.67 -1.51 -12.51
CA VAL A 584 34.91 -2.68 -12.08
C VAL A 584 35.57 -3.96 -12.60
N THR A 585 35.86 -4.89 -11.70
CA THR A 585 36.54 -6.16 -12.00
C THR A 585 35.63 -7.37 -11.87
N GLN A 586 34.59 -7.30 -11.02
CA GLN A 586 33.58 -8.35 -10.89
C GLN A 586 32.21 -7.82 -11.32
N GLY A 587 31.47 -8.61 -12.09
CA GLY A 587 30.15 -8.23 -12.62
C GLY A 587 30.18 -7.31 -13.84
N ALA A 588 31.36 -7.03 -14.41
CA ALA A 588 31.52 -6.07 -15.50
C ALA A 588 30.77 -6.52 -16.77
N ALA A 589 30.86 -7.80 -17.13
CA ALA A 589 30.19 -8.35 -18.30
C ALA A 589 28.66 -8.27 -18.18
N GLU A 590 28.11 -8.57 -17.01
CA GLU A 590 26.68 -8.50 -16.71
C GLU A 590 26.16 -7.06 -16.77
N ILE A 591 26.90 -6.12 -16.17
CA ILE A 591 26.59 -4.67 -16.24
C ILE A 591 26.62 -4.21 -17.70
N ALA A 592 27.71 -4.49 -18.43
CA ALA A 592 27.87 -4.07 -19.82
C ALA A 592 26.75 -4.62 -20.71
N THR A 593 26.44 -5.93 -20.59
CA THR A 593 25.37 -6.60 -21.35
C THR A 593 24.00 -5.98 -21.07
N SER A 594 23.70 -5.73 -19.80
CA SER A 594 22.41 -5.18 -19.39
C SER A 594 22.22 -3.73 -19.84
N PHE A 595 23.25 -2.88 -19.68
CA PHE A 595 23.18 -1.48 -20.09
C PHE A 595 23.30 -1.29 -21.61
N ALA A 596 23.87 -2.25 -22.34
CA ALA A 596 23.85 -2.24 -23.79
C ALA A 596 22.42 -2.26 -24.38
N LEU A 597 21.40 -2.68 -23.62
CA LEU A 597 19.99 -2.57 -24.04
C LEU A 597 19.54 -1.11 -24.21
N SER A 598 20.20 -0.16 -23.54
CA SER A 598 19.91 1.28 -23.60
C SER A 598 20.68 2.02 -24.70
N ARG A 599 21.35 1.30 -25.60
CA ARG A 599 22.14 1.86 -26.72
C ARG A 599 21.33 2.52 -27.83
N ARG A 600 20.01 2.30 -27.87
CA ARG A 600 19.14 2.73 -28.98
C ARG A 600 18.96 4.24 -28.98
N THR A 601 18.83 4.88 -30.15
CA THR A 601 18.52 6.32 -30.26
C THR A 601 17.25 6.52 -31.09
N LEU A 602 16.67 7.73 -31.08
CA LEU A 602 15.51 8.04 -31.92
C LEU A 602 15.85 8.01 -33.43
N SER A 603 17.04 8.47 -33.81
CA SER A 603 17.49 8.49 -35.20
C SER A 603 17.92 7.12 -35.71
N HIS A 604 18.38 6.27 -34.79
CA HIS A 604 18.82 4.93 -35.11
C HIS A 604 18.34 3.97 -33.99
N PRO A 605 17.14 3.39 -34.13
CA PRO A 605 16.61 2.46 -33.15
C PRO A 605 17.41 1.15 -33.07
N ASP A 606 18.23 0.85 -34.09
CA ASP A 606 18.97 -0.42 -34.26
C ASP A 606 20.46 -0.23 -34.59
N ILE A 607 21.15 0.70 -33.93
CA ILE A 607 22.54 1.09 -34.29
C ILE A 607 23.47 -0.13 -34.29
N ILE A 608 24.14 -0.29 -35.44
CA ILE A 608 25.21 -1.22 -35.84
C ILE A 608 24.75 -2.62 -36.31
N GLY A 609 23.45 -2.88 -36.49
CA GLY A 609 22.94 -4.16 -36.99
C GLY A 609 22.70 -5.20 -35.89
N GLN A 610 22.27 -6.41 -36.27
CA GLN A 610 21.85 -7.42 -35.30
C GLN A 610 23.04 -7.84 -34.40
N GLY A 611 22.92 -7.59 -33.09
CA GLY A 611 23.84 -8.13 -32.07
C GLY A 611 25.12 -7.32 -31.79
N THR A 612 25.24 -6.09 -32.28
CA THR A 612 26.43 -5.25 -32.06
C THR A 612 26.24 -4.28 -30.89
N THR A 613 27.28 -4.18 -30.06
CA THR A 613 27.36 -3.24 -28.93
C THR A 613 28.41 -2.17 -29.24
N PRO A 614 28.16 -0.88 -28.93
CA PRO A 614 29.17 0.16 -29.09
C PRO A 614 30.40 -0.15 -28.24
N ASP A 615 31.59 0.21 -28.74
CA ASP A 615 32.84 0.08 -28.00
C ASP A 615 32.91 0.98 -26.76
N HIS A 616 32.06 2.00 -26.69
CA HIS A 616 32.00 2.90 -25.57
C HIS A 616 30.60 3.48 -25.38
N MET A 617 30.14 3.54 -24.13
CA MET A 617 28.92 4.24 -23.74
C MET A 617 29.09 4.90 -22.36
N GLU A 618 28.63 6.14 -22.22
CA GLU A 618 28.54 6.80 -20.92
C GLU A 618 27.08 6.98 -20.53
N PHE A 619 26.79 6.83 -19.24
CA PHE A 619 25.47 7.01 -18.66
C PHE A 619 25.55 7.90 -17.43
N LEU A 620 24.60 8.84 -17.32
CA LEU A 620 24.44 9.66 -16.13
C LEU A 620 23.20 9.21 -15.36
N ILE A 621 23.41 8.76 -14.13
CA ILE A 621 22.38 8.29 -13.22
C ILE A 621 22.23 9.32 -12.10
N ASP A 622 21.01 9.82 -11.89
CA ASP A 622 20.77 10.84 -10.87
C ASP A 622 20.74 10.28 -9.44
N ARG A 623 20.62 11.18 -8.45
CA ARG A 623 20.55 10.82 -7.03
C ARG A 623 19.28 10.05 -6.68
N LYS A 624 18.28 9.95 -7.55
CA LYS A 624 17.15 9.06 -7.32
C LYS A 624 17.38 7.68 -7.95
N GLY A 625 18.39 7.53 -8.80
CA GLY A 625 18.78 6.27 -9.43
C GLY A 625 18.21 6.09 -10.84
N TYR A 626 17.71 7.15 -11.47
CA TYR A 626 17.20 7.09 -12.84
C TYR A 626 18.30 7.40 -13.86
N LEU A 627 18.24 6.77 -15.02
CA LEU A 627 19.05 7.15 -16.18
C LEU A 627 18.54 8.48 -16.77
N ARG A 628 19.42 9.47 -16.85
CA ARG A 628 19.07 10.85 -17.26
C ARG A 628 19.75 11.32 -18.54
N ALA A 629 20.94 10.82 -18.81
CA ALA A 629 21.66 11.12 -20.05
C ALA A 629 22.48 9.91 -20.50
N ARG A 630 22.79 9.89 -21.80
CA ARG A 630 23.64 8.88 -22.44
C ARG A 630 24.51 9.53 -23.50
N TRP A 631 25.74 9.05 -23.62
CA TRP A 631 26.62 9.31 -24.77
C TRP A 631 27.07 8.01 -25.44
N ILE A 632 26.95 7.99 -26.77
CA ILE A 632 27.53 6.97 -27.66
C ILE A 632 28.42 7.71 -28.66
N PRO A 633 29.75 7.49 -28.70
CA PRO A 633 30.67 8.35 -29.46
C PRO A 633 30.38 8.44 -30.97
N SER A 634 29.77 7.41 -31.56
CA SER A 634 29.44 7.37 -32.99
C SER A 634 28.17 8.12 -33.38
N VAL A 635 27.34 8.52 -32.40
CA VAL A 635 26.01 9.12 -32.64
C VAL A 635 25.82 10.40 -31.84
N ASP A 636 26.27 10.42 -30.60
CA ASP A 636 26.12 11.50 -29.63
C ASP A 636 27.44 12.27 -29.47
N HIS A 637 27.99 12.80 -30.57
CA HIS A 637 29.28 13.54 -30.55
C HIS A 637 29.28 14.77 -29.64
N TRP A 638 28.09 15.38 -29.47
CA TRP A 638 27.90 16.56 -28.64
C TRP A 638 27.97 16.20 -27.14
N GLY A 639 28.80 16.92 -26.40
CA GLY A 639 29.11 16.69 -24.99
C GLY A 639 30.03 15.50 -24.69
N TRP A 640 30.18 14.55 -25.62
CA TRP A 640 31.20 13.50 -25.52
C TRP A 640 32.62 14.07 -25.69
N SER A 641 32.81 14.91 -26.71
CA SER A 641 34.11 15.50 -27.05
C SER A 641 34.52 16.68 -26.15
N ASP A 642 33.55 17.31 -25.47
CA ASP A 642 33.74 18.49 -24.64
C ASP A 642 33.32 18.21 -23.19
N ILE A 643 34.32 18.13 -22.30
CA ILE A 643 34.11 17.84 -20.88
C ILE A 643 33.32 18.93 -20.16
N ASP A 644 33.35 20.17 -20.65
CA ASP A 644 32.64 21.26 -19.99
C ASP A 644 31.13 21.16 -20.21
N GLN A 645 30.68 20.57 -21.32
CA GLN A 645 29.27 20.21 -21.50
C GLN A 645 28.81 19.16 -20.49
N LEU A 646 29.60 18.10 -20.25
CA LEU A 646 29.30 17.11 -19.22
C LEU A 646 29.12 17.78 -17.84
N ASN A 647 30.01 18.71 -17.50
CA ASN A 647 29.93 19.47 -16.25
C ASN A 647 28.66 20.33 -16.14
N LEU A 648 28.20 20.93 -17.26
CA LEU A 648 26.94 21.67 -17.29
C LEU A 648 25.74 20.76 -16.98
N GLN A 649 25.72 19.56 -17.56
CA GLN A 649 24.65 18.58 -17.33
C GLN A 649 24.64 18.08 -15.87
N ILE A 650 25.80 17.75 -15.31
CA ILE A 650 25.92 17.38 -13.89
C ILE A 650 25.43 18.52 -12.98
N SER A 651 25.81 19.76 -13.30
CA SER A 651 25.38 20.94 -12.56
C SER A 651 23.87 21.14 -12.61
N ALA A 652 23.22 20.81 -13.74
CA ALA A 652 21.77 20.84 -13.88
C ALA A 652 21.10 19.81 -12.95
N LEU A 653 21.53 18.55 -12.94
CA LEU A 653 21.00 17.53 -12.01
C LEU A 653 21.16 17.91 -10.55
N ASN A 654 22.33 18.45 -10.21
CA ASN A 654 22.63 18.81 -8.83
C ASN A 654 21.74 19.94 -8.29
N ARG A 655 21.11 20.73 -9.18
CA ARG A 655 20.15 21.80 -8.83
C ARG A 655 18.70 21.31 -8.80
N GLU A 656 18.40 20.14 -9.36
CA GLU A 656 17.03 19.63 -9.39
C GLU A 656 16.56 19.21 -7.98
N LYS A 657 15.33 19.60 -7.65
CA LYS A 657 14.61 19.13 -6.46
C LYS A 657 13.44 18.25 -6.92
N MET A 658 13.75 17.06 -7.44
CA MET A 658 12.69 16.12 -7.83
C MET A 658 12.15 15.37 -6.61
N ASN A 659 10.85 15.50 -6.38
CA ASN A 659 10.10 14.68 -5.41
C ASN A 659 9.47 13.49 -6.14
N ILE A 660 10.31 12.58 -6.64
CA ILE A 660 9.89 11.35 -7.29
C ILE A 660 10.40 10.19 -6.43
N SER A 661 9.56 9.16 -6.24
CA SER A 661 9.94 7.93 -5.56
C SER A 661 11.12 7.24 -6.24
N PHE A 662 11.85 6.40 -5.50
CA PHE A 662 12.95 5.65 -6.08
C PHE A 662 12.46 4.74 -7.22
N PRO A 663 13.33 4.45 -8.21
CA PRO A 663 13.11 3.40 -9.18
C PRO A 663 13.27 2.08 -8.47
N GLU A 664 12.25 1.70 -7.74
CA GLU A 664 12.04 0.32 -7.34
C GLU A 664 11.34 -0.36 -8.53
N ASP A 665 11.87 -1.53 -8.89
CA ASP A 665 11.54 -2.19 -10.15
C ASP A 665 10.15 -2.82 -10.14
N PHE A 666 9.68 -3.18 -8.95
CA PHE A 666 8.34 -3.66 -8.69
C PHE A 666 7.92 -3.17 -7.30
N VAL A 667 7.21 -2.04 -7.24
CA VAL A 667 6.59 -1.55 -6.01
C VAL A 667 5.11 -1.75 -6.08
N ARG A 668 4.65 -2.43 -5.03
CA ARG A 668 3.29 -2.47 -4.48
C ARG A 668 2.25 -3.07 -5.41
#